data_AF-A0A1I8CGX9-F1
#
_entry.id   AF-A0A1I8CGX9-F1
#
_cell.length_a   1.000
_cell.length_b   1.000
_cell.length_c   1.000
_cell.angle_alpha   90.00
_cell.angle_beta   90.00
_cell.angle_gamma   90.00
#
_symmetry.space_group_name_H-M   'P 1'
#
loop_
_entity.id
_entity.type
_entity.pdbx_description
1 polymer ?
#
loop_
_entity_poly.entity_id
_entity_poly.type
_entity_poly.pdbx_seq_one_letter_code
_entity_poly.pdbx_strand_id
1 'polypeptide(L)'
;MVIRPKLLTTVCRKPMLGGFNFSRPLSIDKKELQNFAKLDVGCGGGILSLALHRLGSQVTGLDACHESIIAANAHTSSLPANVKHKPTFVHSTIEAFAKTKVASFDAVIASEVLEHVPDIDSFVKGCVDATKPGGILFFSTINKTYLSRLLTITFAEDIAGIVPQGVHDWDKFVDPNNLIAVLSRNNAQLTTLKGIIVFVVKSKMDEEYDAIVLGTGLKECILSGLLSVSGKKILHMDRNNYYGAESASMSPLNQLFDMFKPKGSPIPPDMERARDWNVDLVPKFLMANGSLVRLLIHTGVTRYLEFKSIDASYVYKGGKIFKVPADEMEALSTSLMGMFEKRRFRKFLVWTQTFDPTNSSTWENLDPKTVTMQQIYTKFGLDNNTADFTGHALALYRDDDYKNKPYGETIERIKLYSDSLARYGKSPYLYPLYGLGELPQGFARLSAIYGGTYMLDKQIDEIIMENGKVVGVRSGDEIARCKQLFCDPSYLPAQNKVTSKVIRAICLIKDSIPCVKDLGSCQIIIPQNQVNRKSDIYVSINGSANQTAPKTWFVATVSTTVETNSPESEILPGLALLGSIREKFVKVYDVTEPIDLGRESQIFISRGYDATTHFETVTADVLDIFERATGAPFDFKQVKHLNLGDDEGEQ
;
A
#
# COMPACT_ATOMS: atom_id res chain seq x y z
N MET A 1 4.10 3.77 -22.89
CA MET A 1 4.20 5.24 -23.05
C MET A 1 3.09 5.99 -22.30
N VAL A 2 2.97 5.90 -20.97
CA VAL A 2 2.46 6.98 -20.10
C VAL A 2 3.56 8.03 -20.01
N ILE A 3 3.46 9.03 -20.88
CA ILE A 3 4.50 10.03 -21.07
C ILE A 3 4.35 11.07 -19.97
N ARG A 4 5.29 11.09 -19.01
CA ARG A 4 5.52 12.31 -18.23
C ARG A 4 6.33 13.27 -19.11
N PRO A 5 5.93 14.54 -19.25
CA PRO A 5 6.67 15.48 -20.07
C PRO A 5 8.01 15.74 -19.39
N LYS A 6 9.10 15.45 -20.12
CA LYS A 6 10.51 15.65 -19.78
C LYS A 6 10.77 16.49 -18.52
N LEU A 7 11.10 15.82 -17.41
CA LEU A 7 11.76 16.46 -16.26
C LEU A 7 13.12 16.94 -16.75
N LEU A 8 13.39 18.24 -16.70
CA LEU A 8 14.72 18.77 -16.99
C LEU A 8 15.53 18.79 -15.69
N THR A 9 16.54 17.95 -15.55
CA THR A 9 17.49 18.04 -14.43
C THR A 9 18.68 18.91 -14.83
N THR A 10 18.81 20.04 -14.15
CA THR A 10 19.94 20.97 -14.33
C THR A 10 20.80 20.96 -13.08
N VAL A 11 22.06 20.50 -13.20
CA VAL A 11 23.09 20.58 -12.16
C VAL A 11 24.02 21.74 -12.52
N CYS A 12 24.11 22.75 -11.66
CA CYS A 12 24.95 23.92 -11.86
C CYS A 12 25.94 24.09 -10.71
N ARG A 13 27.05 24.78 -10.98
CA ARG A 13 28.07 25.15 -9.99
C ARG A 13 28.23 26.66 -9.94
N LYS A 14 28.28 27.22 -8.73
CA LYS A 14 28.68 28.62 -8.53
C LYS A 14 30.21 28.72 -8.65
N PRO A 15 30.78 29.62 -9.47
CA PRO A 15 32.23 29.74 -9.62
C PRO A 15 32.88 30.15 -8.29
N MET A 16 34.11 29.65 -8.06
CA MET A 16 34.97 30.13 -6.97
C MET A 16 35.44 31.57 -7.30
N LEU A 17 35.62 32.40 -6.28
CA LEU A 17 36.29 33.69 -6.45
C LEU A 17 37.75 33.44 -6.86
N GLY A 18 38.08 33.70 -8.14
CA GLY A 18 39.43 33.57 -8.70
C GLY A 18 39.58 32.45 -9.75
N GLY A 19 39.38 32.82 -11.02
CA GLY A 19 39.96 32.26 -12.25
C GLY A 19 40.27 30.75 -12.41
N PHE A 20 39.55 30.13 -13.36
CA PHE A 20 39.97 29.07 -14.31
C PHE A 20 40.70 27.79 -13.81
N ASN A 21 39.94 26.69 -13.63
CA ASN A 21 40.10 25.40 -14.35
C ASN A 21 39.21 24.31 -13.71
N PHE A 22 38.27 23.71 -14.45
CA PHE A 22 37.56 22.49 -14.01
C PHE A 22 37.39 21.49 -15.17
N SER A 23 38.44 20.72 -15.43
CA SER A 23 38.43 19.55 -16.32
C SER A 23 38.35 18.22 -15.55
N ARG A 24 37.97 18.22 -14.27
CA ARG A 24 37.81 17.00 -13.47
C ARG A 24 36.35 16.52 -13.42
N PRO A 25 36.04 15.24 -13.73
CA PRO A 25 34.72 14.66 -13.50
C PRO A 25 34.37 14.65 -12.00
N LEU A 26 33.07 14.77 -11.68
CA LEU A 26 32.55 14.66 -10.32
C LEU A 26 32.76 13.22 -9.79
N SER A 27 33.76 13.03 -8.94
CA SER A 27 33.82 11.89 -8.01
C SER A 27 33.58 12.45 -6.60
N ILE A 28 32.31 12.57 -6.20
CA ILE A 28 31.98 12.92 -4.82
C ILE A 28 31.90 11.62 -4.03
N ASP A 29 32.74 11.46 -3.01
CA ASP A 29 32.71 10.30 -2.14
C ASP A 29 31.42 10.33 -1.29
N LYS A 30 30.79 9.17 -1.06
CA LYS A 30 29.59 9.03 -0.20
C LYS A 30 29.81 9.61 1.19
N LYS A 31 31.05 9.56 1.71
CA LYS A 31 31.42 10.15 3.01
C LYS A 31 31.39 11.68 3.03
N GLU A 32 31.65 12.35 1.91
CA GLU A 32 31.64 13.83 1.84
C GLU A 32 30.21 14.39 1.87
N LEU A 33 29.24 13.69 1.27
CA LEU A 33 27.82 14.11 1.20
C LEU A 33 27.08 14.10 2.54
N GLN A 34 27.59 13.38 3.53
CA GLN A 34 26.93 13.22 4.83
C GLN A 34 26.89 14.53 5.62
N ASN A 35 27.84 15.46 5.41
CA ASN A 35 27.90 16.70 6.22
C ASN A 35 27.49 17.97 5.47
N PHE A 36 26.89 17.86 4.29
CA PHE A 36 26.51 19.04 3.50
C PHE A 36 25.26 19.71 4.07
N ALA A 37 25.29 21.04 4.18
CA ALA A 37 24.10 21.83 4.42
C ALA A 37 23.30 21.94 3.11
N LYS A 38 22.08 21.40 3.12
CA LYS A 38 21.19 21.34 1.95
C LYS A 38 19.95 22.19 2.17
N LEU A 39 19.57 22.96 1.16
CA LEU A 39 18.30 23.68 1.10
C LEU A 39 17.39 23.01 0.07
N ASP A 40 16.19 22.64 0.48
CA ASP A 40 15.11 22.11 -0.36
C ASP A 40 14.04 23.21 -0.53
N VAL A 41 14.00 23.85 -1.69
CA VAL A 41 13.15 25.00 -2.00
C VAL A 41 11.87 24.54 -2.72
N GLY A 42 10.71 24.88 -2.17
CA GLY A 42 9.43 24.27 -2.56
C GLY A 42 9.26 22.89 -1.93
N CYS A 43 9.65 22.73 -0.66
CA CYS A 43 9.76 21.41 -0.04
C CYS A 43 8.41 20.69 0.15
N GLY A 44 7.28 21.39 -0.01
CA GLY A 44 5.95 20.85 0.17
C GLY A 44 5.79 20.25 1.57
N GLY A 45 5.25 19.03 1.64
CA GLY A 45 5.14 18.25 2.88
C GLY A 45 6.46 17.68 3.41
N GLY A 46 7.63 18.07 2.87
CA GLY A 46 8.95 17.70 3.40
C GLY A 46 9.44 16.30 3.03
N ILE A 47 8.83 15.63 2.05
CA ILE A 47 9.18 14.25 1.65
C ILE A 47 10.64 14.16 1.17
N LEU A 48 11.04 15.03 0.25
CA LEU A 48 12.41 15.07 -0.27
C LEU A 48 13.38 15.48 0.84
N SER A 49 13.01 16.49 1.64
CA SER A 49 13.79 16.93 2.80
C SER A 49 14.10 15.78 3.78
N LEU A 50 13.12 14.93 4.09
CA LEU A 50 13.29 13.75 4.94
C LEU A 50 14.19 12.69 4.28
N ALA A 51 14.04 12.45 2.98
CA ALA A 51 14.90 11.54 2.25
C ALA A 51 16.37 12.01 2.24
N LEU A 52 16.61 13.31 2.03
CA LEU A 52 17.94 13.92 2.08
C LEU A 52 18.56 13.84 3.47
N HIS A 53 17.76 14.01 4.52
CA HIS A 53 18.20 13.86 5.90
C HIS A 53 18.59 12.43 6.25
N ARG A 54 17.82 11.42 5.78
CA ARG A 54 18.16 10.00 5.95
C ARG A 54 19.48 9.61 5.28
N LEU A 55 19.96 10.39 4.32
CA LEU A 55 21.28 10.24 3.71
C LEU A 55 22.42 10.90 4.55
N GLY A 56 22.10 11.39 5.74
CA GLY A 56 23.04 11.95 6.72
C GLY A 56 23.10 13.47 6.77
N SER A 57 22.46 14.18 5.83
CA SER A 57 22.68 15.62 5.63
C SER A 57 21.91 16.53 6.59
N GLN A 58 22.46 17.72 6.82
CA GLN A 58 21.73 18.80 7.47
C GLN A 58 20.81 19.47 6.45
N VAL A 59 19.49 19.35 6.66
CA VAL A 59 18.50 19.80 5.67
C VAL A 59 17.65 20.93 6.22
N THR A 60 17.48 21.97 5.42
CA THR A 60 16.46 23.01 5.61
C THR A 60 15.46 22.90 4.46
N GLY A 61 14.19 22.68 4.78
CA GLY A 61 13.09 22.78 3.83
C GLY A 61 12.51 24.20 3.86
N LEU A 62 12.25 24.77 2.70
CA LEU A 62 11.70 26.11 2.52
C LEU A 62 10.47 26.04 1.63
N ASP A 63 9.35 26.62 2.06
CA ASP A 63 8.14 26.69 1.23
C ASP A 63 7.40 28.00 1.47
N ALA A 64 6.76 28.52 0.41
CA ALA A 64 5.94 29.73 0.46
C ALA A 64 4.50 29.44 0.94
N CYS A 65 4.09 28.18 0.97
CA CYS A 65 2.79 27.71 1.46
C CYS A 65 2.88 27.37 2.95
N HIS A 66 2.06 28.02 3.78
CA HIS A 66 2.07 27.80 5.24
C HIS A 66 1.61 26.40 5.61
N GLU A 67 0.57 25.89 4.93
CA GLU A 67 -0.02 24.58 5.14
C GLU A 67 0.98 23.45 4.84
N SER A 68 1.79 23.60 3.79
CA SER A 68 2.86 22.66 3.45
C SER A 68 3.89 22.55 4.58
N ILE A 69 4.26 23.67 5.19
CA ILE A 69 5.20 23.70 6.32
C ILE A 69 4.59 23.06 7.58
N ILE A 70 3.29 23.23 7.82
CA ILE A 70 2.60 22.51 8.91
C ILE A 70 2.71 20.99 8.69
N ALA A 71 2.40 20.52 7.48
CA ALA A 71 2.51 19.10 7.13
C ALA A 71 3.94 18.57 7.27
N ALA A 72 4.94 19.32 6.79
CA ALA A 72 6.35 18.94 6.89
C ALA A 72 6.86 18.84 8.34
N ASN A 73 6.45 19.78 9.19
CA ASN A 73 6.75 19.73 10.63
C ASN A 73 6.07 18.55 11.33
N ALA A 74 4.83 18.22 10.95
CA ALA A 74 4.14 17.03 11.46
C ALA A 74 4.89 15.75 11.08
N HIS A 75 5.33 15.60 9.83
CA HIS A 75 6.15 14.47 9.38
C HIS A 75 7.52 14.37 10.08
N THR A 76 8.05 15.49 10.57
CA THR A 76 9.34 15.51 11.28
C THR A 76 9.18 15.20 12.77
N SER A 77 8.00 15.51 13.32
CA SER A 77 7.65 15.21 14.71
C SER A 77 7.47 13.71 14.96
N SER A 78 7.17 12.93 13.92
CA SER A 78 7.12 11.46 13.99
C SER A 78 8.49 10.78 13.97
N LEU A 79 9.59 11.53 13.74
CA LEU A 79 10.95 10.98 13.82
C LEU A 79 11.36 10.72 15.28
N PRO A 80 12.07 9.61 15.56
CA PRO A 80 12.56 9.27 16.90
C PRO A 80 13.31 10.41 17.59
N ALA A 81 13.21 10.48 18.93
CA ALA A 81 13.79 11.58 19.71
C ALA A 81 15.34 11.63 19.63
N ASN A 82 15.99 10.50 19.35
CA ASN A 82 17.44 10.34 19.28
C ASN A 82 18.04 10.71 17.90
N VAL A 83 17.25 11.19 16.94
CA VAL A 83 17.74 11.61 15.62
C VAL A 83 18.57 12.89 15.76
N LYS A 84 19.88 12.79 15.46
CA LYS A 84 20.79 13.95 15.37
C LYS A 84 20.42 14.80 14.14
N HIS A 85 20.33 16.12 14.34
CA HIS A 85 20.10 17.13 13.28
C HIS A 85 18.82 16.93 12.45
N LYS A 86 17.65 16.91 13.11
CA LYS A 86 16.35 16.89 12.42
C LYS A 86 16.25 17.99 11.35
N PRO A 87 15.56 17.72 10.21
CA PRO A 87 15.31 18.77 9.22
C PRO A 87 14.59 19.95 9.85
N THR A 88 14.88 21.15 9.35
CA THR A 88 14.20 22.38 9.78
C THR A 88 13.33 22.89 8.65
N PHE A 89 12.11 23.34 8.94
CA PHE A 89 11.17 23.83 7.92
C PHE A 89 10.85 25.30 8.16
N VAL A 90 10.97 26.10 7.10
CA VAL A 90 10.80 27.55 7.15
C VAL A 90 9.71 27.96 6.17
N HIS A 91 8.70 28.68 6.67
CA HIS A 91 7.70 29.33 5.84
C HIS A 91 8.25 30.67 5.34
N SER A 92 8.71 30.70 4.09
CA SER A 92 9.21 31.90 3.42
C SER A 92 9.43 31.63 1.92
N THR A 93 9.41 32.69 1.12
CA THR A 93 9.87 32.67 -0.28
C THR A 93 11.40 32.63 -0.36
N ILE A 94 11.98 32.10 -1.42
CA ILE A 94 13.45 32.06 -1.57
C ILE A 94 14.06 33.47 -1.66
N GLU A 95 13.35 34.42 -2.25
CA GLU A 95 13.77 35.81 -2.43
C GLU A 95 13.93 36.53 -1.07
N ALA A 96 13.01 36.29 -0.14
CA ALA A 96 13.10 36.81 1.22
C ALA A 96 14.12 36.04 2.06
N PHE A 97 14.14 34.71 1.93
CA PHE A 97 15.03 33.84 2.69
C PHE A 97 16.51 34.11 2.37
N ALA A 98 16.86 34.22 1.09
CA ALA A 98 18.22 34.43 0.63
C ALA A 98 18.83 35.76 1.12
N LYS A 99 18.02 36.79 1.42
CA LYS A 99 18.50 38.05 2.02
C LYS A 99 19.08 37.86 3.42
N THR A 100 18.61 36.85 4.16
CA THR A 100 19.05 36.56 5.54
C THR A 100 19.98 35.35 5.62
N LYS A 101 19.98 34.47 4.62
CA LYS A 101 20.79 33.26 4.53
C LYS A 101 21.65 33.25 3.26
N VAL A 102 22.43 34.30 3.08
CA VAL A 102 23.36 34.44 1.94
C VAL A 102 24.46 33.37 2.05
N ALA A 103 24.76 32.71 0.93
CA ALA A 103 25.86 31.76 0.77
C ALA A 103 25.97 30.74 1.93
N SER A 104 24.83 30.20 2.37
CA SER A 104 24.74 29.37 3.58
C SER A 104 24.70 27.87 3.27
N PHE A 105 24.40 27.47 2.04
CA PHE A 105 24.17 26.06 1.69
C PHE A 105 25.19 25.52 0.68
N ASP A 106 25.64 24.28 0.90
CA ASP A 106 26.53 23.53 0.02
C ASP A 106 25.78 23.00 -1.21
N ALA A 107 24.49 22.71 -1.05
CA ALA A 107 23.59 22.43 -2.16
C ALA A 107 22.21 23.08 -1.97
N VAL A 108 21.65 23.62 -3.06
CA VAL A 108 20.28 24.13 -3.13
C VAL A 108 19.53 23.34 -4.19
N ILE A 109 18.40 22.77 -3.81
CA ILE A 109 17.56 21.90 -4.64
C ILE A 109 16.20 22.57 -4.77
N ALA A 110 15.72 22.72 -6.01
CA ALA A 110 14.37 23.18 -6.31
C ALA A 110 13.74 22.19 -7.29
N SER A 111 12.87 21.32 -6.79
CA SER A 111 12.28 20.21 -7.54
C SER A 111 10.81 20.48 -7.83
N GLU A 112 10.42 20.50 -9.11
CA GLU A 112 9.03 20.68 -9.57
C GLU A 112 8.34 21.94 -9.04
N VAL A 113 9.10 23.04 -8.93
CA VAL A 113 8.57 24.31 -8.39
C VAL A 113 8.63 25.46 -9.38
N LEU A 114 9.52 25.42 -10.38
CA LEU A 114 9.77 26.56 -11.28
C LEU A 114 8.57 26.92 -12.16
N GLU A 115 7.70 25.97 -12.45
CA GLU A 115 6.44 26.18 -13.19
C GLU A 115 5.35 26.90 -12.37
N HIS A 116 5.58 27.06 -11.06
CA HIS A 116 4.64 27.68 -10.14
C HIS A 116 5.12 29.03 -9.60
N VAL A 117 6.34 29.45 -9.95
CA VAL A 117 6.89 30.72 -9.47
C VAL A 117 6.45 31.88 -10.38
N PRO A 118 6.13 33.05 -9.81
CA PRO A 118 5.69 34.21 -10.58
C PRO A 118 6.84 34.86 -11.38
N ASP A 119 8.08 34.74 -10.91
CA ASP A 119 9.28 35.30 -11.54
C ASP A 119 10.46 34.32 -11.40
N ILE A 120 10.79 33.63 -12.49
CA ILE A 120 11.89 32.65 -12.55
C ILE A 120 13.25 33.32 -12.34
N ASP A 121 13.43 34.54 -12.83
CA ASP A 121 14.70 35.28 -12.69
C ASP A 121 14.98 35.59 -11.22
N SER A 122 14.00 36.14 -10.51
CA SER A 122 14.10 36.44 -9.09
C SER A 122 14.27 35.18 -8.24
N PHE A 123 13.51 34.13 -8.56
CA PHE A 123 13.58 32.85 -7.86
C PHE A 123 14.96 32.20 -8.01
N VAL A 124 15.46 32.06 -9.24
CA VAL A 124 16.78 31.49 -9.52
C VAL A 124 17.87 32.32 -8.87
N LYS A 125 17.77 33.66 -8.92
CA LYS A 125 18.70 34.53 -8.20
C LYS A 125 18.72 34.22 -6.70
N GLY A 126 17.56 34.07 -6.06
CA GLY A 126 17.46 33.70 -4.66
C GLY A 126 18.16 32.37 -4.34
N CYS A 127 17.95 31.35 -5.18
CA CYS A 127 18.64 30.07 -5.04
C CYS A 127 20.17 30.22 -5.15
N VAL A 128 20.64 31.00 -6.12
CA VAL A 128 22.08 31.25 -6.33
C VAL A 128 22.70 32.05 -5.19
N ASP A 129 21.98 33.05 -4.67
CA ASP A 129 22.39 33.87 -3.53
C ASP A 129 22.54 33.03 -2.26
N ALA A 130 21.62 32.08 -2.02
CA ALA A 130 21.66 31.16 -0.88
C ALA A 130 22.79 30.10 -0.99
N THR A 131 23.29 29.84 -2.20
CA THR A 131 24.32 28.82 -2.47
C THR A 131 25.73 29.37 -2.21
N LYS A 132 26.57 28.59 -1.50
CA LYS A 132 28.00 28.89 -1.30
C LYS A 132 28.77 28.92 -2.62
N PRO A 133 29.85 29.72 -2.74
CA PRO A 133 30.80 29.58 -3.84
C PRO A 133 31.27 28.13 -3.99
N GLY A 134 31.27 27.59 -5.21
CA GLY A 134 31.59 26.18 -5.47
C GLY A 134 30.46 25.17 -5.20
N GLY A 135 29.36 25.61 -4.59
CA GLY A 135 28.19 24.78 -4.23
C GLY A 135 27.34 24.37 -5.42
N ILE A 136 26.43 23.41 -5.16
CA ILE A 136 25.64 22.72 -6.18
C ILE A 136 24.22 23.28 -6.21
N LEU A 137 23.74 23.61 -7.40
CA LEU A 137 22.34 23.94 -7.66
C LEU A 137 21.70 22.81 -8.44
N PHE A 138 20.53 22.35 -8.00
CA PHE A 138 19.73 21.34 -8.68
C PHE A 138 18.34 21.88 -8.96
N PHE A 139 17.94 21.90 -10.23
CA PHE A 139 16.59 22.27 -10.65
C PHE A 139 15.91 21.12 -11.38
N SER A 140 14.63 20.86 -11.08
CA SER A 140 13.72 20.08 -11.91
C SER A 140 12.44 20.84 -12.22
N THR A 141 11.97 20.73 -13.46
CA THR A 141 10.75 21.39 -13.95
C THR A 141 10.30 20.79 -15.30
N ILE A 142 9.05 21.08 -15.69
CA ILE A 142 8.46 20.69 -16.97
C ILE A 142 9.02 21.57 -18.11
N ASN A 143 9.59 20.92 -19.13
CA ASN A 143 10.21 21.58 -20.28
C ASN A 143 9.20 22.19 -21.28
N LYS A 144 9.41 23.44 -21.73
CA LYS A 144 8.63 24.16 -22.76
C LYS A 144 9.05 23.80 -24.21
N THR A 145 8.66 22.63 -24.71
CA THR A 145 8.77 22.25 -26.14
C THR A 145 7.41 22.05 -26.84
N TYR A 146 7.26 22.35 -28.14
CA TYR A 146 6.00 22.09 -28.86
C TYR A 146 5.49 20.64 -28.71
N LEU A 147 6.41 19.68 -28.53
CA LEU A 147 6.09 18.29 -28.23
C LEU A 147 5.46 18.11 -26.83
N SER A 148 5.91 18.84 -25.80
CA SER A 148 5.24 18.84 -24.50
C SER A 148 3.90 19.60 -24.54
N ARG A 149 3.73 20.65 -25.37
CA ARG A 149 2.40 21.26 -25.57
C ARG A 149 1.40 20.27 -26.17
N LEU A 150 1.80 19.62 -27.25
CA LEU A 150 0.98 18.67 -28.00
C LEU A 150 0.60 17.46 -27.12
N LEU A 151 1.53 16.95 -26.32
CA LEU A 151 1.30 15.75 -25.51
C LEU A 151 0.57 16.05 -24.19
N THR A 152 0.83 17.18 -23.55
CA THR A 152 0.34 17.47 -22.18
C THR A 152 -0.98 18.23 -22.17
N ILE A 153 -1.27 19.03 -23.20
CA ILE A 153 -2.49 19.83 -23.28
C ILE A 153 -3.40 19.24 -24.37
N THR A 154 -2.92 19.19 -25.61
CA THR A 154 -3.76 18.73 -26.73
C THR A 154 -4.11 17.24 -26.63
N PHE A 155 -3.18 16.36 -26.24
CA PHE A 155 -3.46 14.92 -26.16
C PHE A 155 -4.06 14.50 -24.81
N ALA A 156 -3.48 14.92 -23.68
CA ALA A 156 -3.93 14.47 -22.35
C ALA A 156 -5.21 15.17 -21.84
N GLU A 157 -5.46 16.42 -22.23
CA GLU A 157 -6.67 17.17 -21.82
C GLU A 157 -7.73 17.15 -22.93
N ASP A 158 -7.39 17.61 -24.15
CA ASP A 158 -8.41 17.84 -25.20
C ASP A 158 -8.83 16.58 -25.96
N ILE A 159 -7.97 15.56 -26.08
CA ILE A 159 -8.25 14.35 -26.88
C ILE A 159 -8.54 13.12 -26.01
N ALA A 160 -7.69 12.84 -25.01
CA ALA A 160 -7.78 11.61 -24.21
C ALA A 160 -8.55 11.77 -22.89
N GLY A 161 -8.81 13.00 -22.43
CA GLY A 161 -9.58 13.27 -21.21
C GLY A 161 -8.98 12.67 -19.92
N ILE A 162 -7.66 12.40 -19.91
CA ILE A 162 -6.93 11.77 -18.80
C ILE A 162 -6.77 12.76 -17.64
N VAL A 163 -6.72 14.05 -17.95
CA VAL A 163 -6.58 15.15 -16.99
C VAL A 163 -7.70 16.16 -17.26
N PRO A 164 -8.36 16.72 -16.22
CA PRO A 164 -9.38 17.76 -16.41
C PRO A 164 -8.85 18.93 -17.23
N GLN A 165 -9.72 19.52 -18.06
CA GLN A 165 -9.35 20.63 -18.93
C GLN A 165 -8.84 21.83 -18.12
N GLY A 166 -7.69 22.39 -18.50
CA GLY A 166 -7.11 23.59 -17.87
C GLY A 166 -6.20 23.32 -16.67
N VAL A 167 -5.78 22.07 -16.44
CA VAL A 167 -4.83 21.71 -15.38
C VAL A 167 -3.40 22.10 -15.74
N HIS A 168 -3.03 22.08 -17.02
CA HIS A 168 -1.72 22.53 -17.48
C HIS A 168 -1.82 23.82 -18.29
N ASP A 169 -1.10 24.84 -17.83
CA ASP A 169 -0.93 26.09 -18.55
C ASP A 169 0.42 26.07 -19.29
N TRP A 170 0.36 26.03 -20.62
CA TRP A 170 1.54 26.03 -21.50
C TRP A 170 2.49 27.19 -21.21
N ASP A 171 1.95 28.34 -20.83
CA ASP A 171 2.77 29.53 -20.63
C ASP A 171 3.66 29.43 -19.40
N LYS A 172 3.31 28.54 -18.46
CA LYS A 172 4.05 28.26 -17.22
C LYS A 172 5.18 27.24 -17.39
N PHE A 173 5.27 26.55 -18.53
CA PHE A 173 6.38 25.61 -18.76
C PHE A 173 7.69 26.38 -18.93
N VAL A 174 8.81 25.79 -18.53
CA VAL A 174 10.11 26.47 -18.53
C VAL A 174 10.94 26.03 -19.74
N ASP A 175 11.38 27.00 -20.54
CA ASP A 175 12.36 26.75 -21.62
C ASP A 175 13.76 26.55 -21.00
N PRO A 176 14.43 25.41 -21.24
CA PRO A 176 15.78 25.13 -20.76
C PRO A 176 16.79 26.20 -21.15
N ASN A 177 16.70 26.76 -22.36
CA ASN A 177 17.62 27.82 -22.81
C ASN A 177 17.39 29.11 -22.02
N ASN A 178 16.14 29.42 -21.69
CA ASN A 178 15.82 30.55 -20.83
C ASN A 178 16.37 30.32 -19.42
N LEU A 179 16.15 29.13 -18.82
CA LEU A 179 16.69 28.79 -17.51
C LEU A 179 18.23 28.86 -17.48
N ILE A 180 18.91 28.36 -18.52
CA ILE A 180 20.37 28.45 -18.66
C ILE A 180 20.82 29.91 -18.77
N ALA A 181 20.10 30.75 -19.52
CA ALA A 181 20.39 32.17 -19.63
C ALA A 181 20.20 32.90 -18.29
N VAL A 182 19.14 32.61 -17.55
CA VAL A 182 18.89 33.14 -16.20
C VAL A 182 20.00 32.72 -15.23
N LEU A 183 20.38 31.43 -15.23
CA LEU A 183 21.46 30.91 -14.39
C LEU A 183 22.79 31.60 -14.72
N SER A 184 23.11 31.73 -16.01
CA SER A 184 24.35 32.37 -16.48
C SER A 184 24.39 33.86 -16.09
N ARG A 185 23.27 34.59 -16.24
CA ARG A 185 23.14 35.99 -15.79
C ARG A 185 23.36 36.15 -14.29
N ASN A 186 23.00 35.14 -13.50
CA ASN A 186 23.21 35.10 -12.05
C ASN A 186 24.57 34.48 -11.65
N ASN A 187 25.52 34.33 -12.58
CA ASN A 187 26.84 33.74 -12.35
C ASN A 187 26.80 32.27 -11.88
N ALA A 188 25.80 31.48 -12.27
CA ALA A 188 25.79 30.04 -12.08
C ALA A 188 26.10 29.34 -13.41
N GLN A 189 27.06 28.42 -13.41
CA GLN A 189 27.47 27.70 -14.62
C GLN A 189 26.80 26.34 -14.70
N LEU A 190 26.18 26.05 -15.86
CA LEU A 190 25.65 24.73 -16.16
C LEU A 190 26.77 23.68 -16.18
N THR A 191 26.63 22.64 -15.36
CA THR A 191 27.54 21.49 -15.35
C THR A 191 26.94 20.30 -16.08
N THR A 192 25.64 20.06 -15.89
CA THR A 192 24.94 18.95 -16.56
C THR A 192 23.50 19.34 -16.80
N LEU A 193 23.05 19.14 -18.04
CA LEU A 193 21.66 19.20 -18.43
C LEU A 193 21.24 17.80 -18.87
N LYS A 194 20.32 17.18 -18.13
CA LYS A 194 19.74 15.89 -18.52
C LYS A 194 18.24 16.03 -18.58
N GLY A 195 17.67 15.81 -19.77
CA GLY A 195 16.25 15.54 -19.89
C GLY A 195 15.99 14.10 -19.44
N ILE A 196 15.12 13.92 -18.45
CA ILE A 196 14.57 12.60 -18.12
C ILE A 196 13.32 12.45 -18.97
N ILE A 197 13.44 11.72 -20.08
CA ILE A 197 12.26 11.11 -20.68
C ILE A 197 11.91 9.96 -19.74
N VAL A 198 10.88 10.12 -18.92
CA VAL A 198 10.20 8.95 -18.35
C VAL A 198 9.48 8.32 -19.53
N PHE A 199 10.21 7.48 -20.24
CA PHE A 199 9.58 6.43 -20.99
C PHE A 199 8.83 5.62 -19.94
N VAL A 200 7.49 5.66 -19.92
CA VAL A 200 6.90 4.33 -20.03
C VAL A 200 7.33 3.91 -21.40
N VAL A 201 8.32 3.05 -21.43
CA VAL A 201 8.79 2.49 -22.67
C VAL A 201 7.50 2.01 -23.36
N LYS A 202 7.22 2.47 -24.58
CA LYS A 202 6.85 1.47 -25.58
C LYS A 202 8.14 0.66 -25.71
N SER A 203 8.45 -0.19 -24.71
CA SER A 203 9.39 -1.25 -24.98
C SER A 203 8.60 -2.00 -26.00
N LYS A 204 9.16 -2.15 -27.20
CA LYS A 204 8.58 -3.14 -28.09
C LYS A 204 8.43 -4.38 -27.24
N MET A 205 7.20 -4.90 -27.15
CA MET A 205 6.98 -6.10 -26.35
C MET A 205 7.81 -7.28 -26.87
N ASP A 206 8.40 -7.16 -28.08
CA ASP A 206 9.35 -8.06 -28.74
C ASP A 206 10.66 -8.35 -27.96
N GLU A 207 10.61 -8.38 -26.63
CA GLU A 207 11.62 -8.85 -25.72
C GLU A 207 11.19 -10.16 -25.05
N GLU A 208 12.18 -10.93 -24.61
CA GLU A 208 11.98 -12.11 -23.77
C GLU A 208 12.05 -11.70 -22.29
N TYR A 209 11.10 -12.21 -21.50
CA TYR A 209 10.98 -12.04 -20.06
C TYR A 209 11.04 -13.40 -19.37
N ASP A 210 11.51 -13.44 -18.12
CA ASP A 210 11.42 -14.69 -17.35
C ASP A 210 9.97 -14.99 -16.99
N ALA A 211 9.21 -13.96 -16.63
CA ALA A 211 7.78 -14.08 -16.41
C ALA A 211 7.00 -12.84 -16.85
N ILE A 212 5.78 -13.06 -17.32
CA ILE A 212 4.77 -12.03 -17.51
C ILE A 212 3.73 -12.13 -16.38
N VAL A 213 3.27 -10.99 -15.89
CA VAL A 213 2.23 -10.88 -14.87
C VAL A 213 1.08 -10.04 -15.46
N LEU A 214 -0.15 -10.56 -15.42
CA LEU A 214 -1.34 -9.88 -15.94
C LEU A 214 -2.33 -9.57 -14.81
N GLY A 215 -2.69 -8.30 -14.68
CA GLY A 215 -3.53 -7.77 -13.61
C GLY A 215 -2.70 -7.28 -12.44
N THR A 216 -3.02 -6.09 -11.94
CA THR A 216 -2.31 -5.44 -10.83
C THR A 216 -3.04 -5.60 -9.51
N GLY A 217 -3.73 -6.74 -9.34
CA GLY A 217 -4.24 -7.16 -8.04
C GLY A 217 -3.10 -7.31 -7.03
N LEU A 218 -3.42 -7.25 -5.74
CA LEU A 218 -2.40 -7.34 -4.70
C LEU A 218 -1.56 -8.63 -4.81
N LYS A 219 -2.20 -9.77 -5.12
CA LYS A 219 -1.53 -11.07 -5.24
C LYS A 219 -0.47 -11.05 -6.36
N GLU A 220 -0.87 -10.58 -7.53
CA GLU A 220 -0.01 -10.45 -8.72
C GLU A 220 1.14 -9.47 -8.45
N CYS A 221 0.88 -8.35 -7.77
CA CYS A 221 1.90 -7.39 -7.37
C CYS A 221 2.92 -7.98 -6.38
N ILE A 222 2.48 -8.75 -5.38
CA ILE A 222 3.40 -9.42 -4.45
C ILE A 222 4.26 -10.44 -5.20
N LEU A 223 3.66 -11.29 -6.05
CA LEU A 223 4.39 -12.27 -6.86
C LEU A 223 5.42 -11.59 -7.78
N SER A 224 5.01 -10.54 -8.48
CA SER A 224 5.89 -9.71 -9.31
C SER A 224 7.07 -9.15 -8.51
N GLY A 225 6.82 -8.64 -7.30
CA GLY A 225 7.85 -8.15 -6.39
C GLY A 225 8.83 -9.24 -5.94
N LEU A 226 8.32 -10.38 -5.48
CA LEU A 226 9.15 -11.52 -5.05
C LEU A 226 10.04 -12.04 -6.18
N LEU A 227 9.49 -12.20 -7.37
CA LEU A 227 10.25 -12.65 -8.55
C LEU A 227 11.30 -11.62 -8.95
N SER A 228 10.96 -10.32 -8.92
CA SER A 228 11.91 -9.23 -9.23
C SER A 228 13.08 -9.21 -8.25
N VAL A 229 12.82 -9.35 -6.94
CA VAL A 229 13.85 -9.42 -5.89
C VAL A 229 14.74 -10.64 -6.06
N SER A 230 14.21 -11.75 -6.60
CA SER A 230 14.99 -12.94 -6.96
C SER A 230 15.80 -12.80 -8.26
N GLY A 231 15.81 -11.62 -8.88
CA GLY A 231 16.60 -11.32 -10.08
C GLY A 231 15.94 -11.71 -11.41
N LYS A 232 14.64 -12.05 -11.41
CA LYS A 232 13.89 -12.37 -12.64
C LYS A 232 13.53 -11.11 -13.40
N LYS A 233 13.59 -11.16 -14.74
CA LYS A 233 13.11 -10.07 -15.60
C LYS A 233 11.59 -10.17 -15.78
N ILE A 234 10.86 -9.19 -15.26
CA ILE A 234 9.38 -9.21 -15.20
C ILE A 234 8.76 -8.15 -16.11
N LEU A 235 7.75 -8.55 -16.87
CA LEU A 235 6.79 -7.64 -17.52
C LEU A 235 5.44 -7.78 -16.82
N HIS A 236 4.93 -6.68 -16.28
CA HIS A 236 3.65 -6.63 -15.58
C HIS A 236 2.68 -5.74 -16.35
N MET A 237 1.54 -6.27 -16.76
CA MET A 237 0.57 -5.55 -17.59
C MET A 237 -0.82 -5.57 -16.95
N ASP A 238 -1.60 -4.52 -17.16
CA ASP A 238 -3.01 -4.46 -16.79
C ASP A 238 -3.82 -3.84 -17.93
N ARG A 239 -4.98 -4.45 -18.22
CA ARG A 239 -5.95 -3.90 -19.17
C ARG A 239 -6.64 -2.64 -18.66
N ASN A 240 -6.63 -2.41 -17.35
CA ASN A 240 -7.20 -1.24 -16.71
C ASN A 240 -6.20 -0.08 -16.72
N ASN A 241 -6.70 1.15 -16.72
CA ASN A 241 -5.88 2.36 -16.60
C ASN A 241 -5.56 2.74 -15.13
N TYR A 242 -5.87 1.86 -14.18
CA TYR A 242 -5.66 2.03 -12.74
C TYR A 242 -5.09 0.74 -12.12
N TYR A 243 -4.52 0.85 -10.92
CA TYR A 243 -3.97 -0.29 -10.17
C TYR A 243 -5.03 -1.00 -9.32
N GLY A 244 -4.82 -2.28 -9.05
CA GLY A 244 -5.52 -3.05 -8.00
C GLY A 244 -6.58 -4.03 -8.50
N ALA A 245 -6.95 -3.97 -9.78
CA ALA A 245 -7.95 -4.84 -10.40
C ALA A 245 -9.24 -4.98 -9.54
N GLU A 246 -9.65 -6.19 -9.17
CA GLU A 246 -10.83 -6.43 -8.31
C GLU A 246 -10.68 -5.82 -6.90
N SER A 247 -9.45 -5.69 -6.41
CA SER A 247 -9.09 -5.16 -5.09
C SER A 247 -8.69 -3.68 -5.09
N ALA A 248 -9.03 -2.94 -6.16
CA ALA A 248 -8.64 -1.55 -6.32
C ALA A 248 -9.24 -0.62 -5.24
N SER A 249 -8.55 0.50 -5.01
CA SER A 249 -9.05 1.62 -4.21
C SER A 249 -9.59 2.69 -5.14
N MET A 250 -10.88 3.03 -5.00
CA MET A 250 -11.52 4.02 -5.84
C MET A 250 -11.24 5.42 -5.31
N SER A 251 -10.56 6.24 -6.12
CA SER A 251 -10.27 7.64 -5.85
C SER A 251 -10.09 8.41 -7.17
N PRO A 252 -10.82 9.52 -7.39
CA PRO A 252 -11.72 10.18 -6.46
C PRO A 252 -13.07 9.45 -6.33
N LEU A 253 -13.90 9.86 -5.35
CA LEU A 253 -15.20 9.24 -5.03
C LEU A 253 -16.12 9.04 -6.25
N ASN A 254 -16.02 9.87 -7.29
CA ASN A 254 -16.78 9.71 -8.53
C ASN A 254 -16.56 8.35 -9.20
N GLN A 255 -15.36 7.77 -9.11
CA GLN A 255 -15.08 6.44 -9.67
C GLN A 255 -15.92 5.35 -8.99
N LEU A 256 -16.14 5.47 -7.67
CA LEU A 256 -17.03 4.56 -6.94
C LEU A 256 -18.48 4.71 -7.42
N PHE A 257 -18.95 5.94 -7.60
CA PHE A 257 -20.31 6.18 -8.11
C PHE A 257 -20.47 5.65 -9.54
N ASP A 258 -19.54 5.94 -10.44
CA ASP A 258 -19.58 5.45 -11.83
C ASP A 258 -19.54 3.93 -11.92
N MET A 259 -18.93 3.24 -10.95
CA MET A 259 -18.87 1.78 -10.91
C MET A 259 -20.18 1.13 -10.46
N PHE A 260 -20.94 1.77 -9.57
CA PHE A 260 -22.10 1.15 -8.91
C PHE A 260 -23.45 1.85 -9.24
N LYS A 261 -23.41 3.02 -9.86
CA LYS A 261 -24.58 3.83 -10.23
C LYS A 261 -24.48 4.17 -11.73
N PRO A 262 -25.56 4.64 -12.36
CA PRO A 262 -25.50 5.13 -13.74
C PRO A 262 -24.39 6.19 -13.90
N LYS A 263 -23.59 6.09 -14.96
CA LYS A 263 -22.44 6.98 -15.21
C LYS A 263 -22.86 8.46 -15.15
N GLY A 264 -22.11 9.28 -14.41
CA GLY A 264 -22.43 10.70 -14.21
C GLY A 264 -23.52 10.96 -13.17
N SER A 265 -23.89 9.97 -12.35
CA SER A 265 -24.76 10.18 -11.19
C SER A 265 -24.19 11.29 -10.29
N PRO A 266 -25.02 12.25 -9.84
CA PRO A 266 -24.55 13.36 -9.02
C PRO A 266 -24.06 12.85 -7.66
N ILE A 267 -22.87 13.28 -7.27
CA ILE A 267 -22.36 13.05 -5.91
C ILE A 267 -23.09 14.03 -4.98
N PRO A 268 -23.67 13.56 -3.86
CA PRO A 268 -24.28 14.45 -2.89
C PRO A 268 -23.33 15.56 -2.41
N PRO A 269 -23.76 16.83 -2.40
CA PRO A 269 -22.88 17.97 -2.07
C PRO A 269 -22.25 17.93 -0.68
N ASP A 270 -22.82 17.16 0.24
CA ASP A 270 -22.33 17.00 1.61
C ASP A 270 -21.12 16.05 1.72
N MET A 271 -20.77 15.29 0.67
CA MET A 271 -19.68 14.31 0.64
C MET A 271 -18.27 14.91 0.46
N GLU A 272 -18.12 16.20 0.77
CA GLU A 272 -16.85 16.93 0.74
C GLU A 272 -16.09 16.79 -0.61
N ARG A 273 -14.77 16.90 -0.59
CA ARG A 273 -13.97 16.82 -1.82
C ARG A 273 -13.80 15.35 -2.22
N ALA A 274 -14.17 15.03 -3.45
CA ALA A 274 -14.08 13.65 -3.96
C ALA A 274 -12.67 13.03 -3.87
N ARG A 275 -11.59 13.84 -3.87
CA ARG A 275 -10.20 13.38 -3.77
C ARG A 275 -9.77 12.95 -2.36
N ASP A 276 -10.53 13.30 -1.34
CA ASP A 276 -10.24 12.93 0.05
C ASP A 276 -10.76 11.51 0.39
N TRP A 277 -11.34 10.82 -0.60
CA TRP A 277 -11.85 9.47 -0.50
C TRP A 277 -10.91 8.48 -1.17
N ASN A 278 -10.59 7.40 -0.47
CA ASN A 278 -9.89 6.24 -1.01
C ASN A 278 -10.66 4.99 -0.56
N VAL A 279 -11.57 4.52 -1.42
CA VAL A 279 -12.55 3.49 -1.07
C VAL A 279 -12.15 2.15 -1.65
N ASP A 280 -11.64 1.27 -0.80
CA ASP A 280 -11.23 -0.08 -1.20
C ASP A 280 -12.44 -0.97 -1.52
N LEU A 281 -12.42 -1.63 -2.68
CA LEU A 281 -13.47 -2.55 -3.10
C LEU A 281 -13.45 -3.87 -2.32
N VAL A 282 -12.27 -4.26 -1.83
CA VAL A 282 -12.04 -5.46 -1.02
C VAL A 282 -11.18 -5.09 0.20
N PRO A 283 -11.73 -4.39 1.19
CA PRO A 283 -10.99 -3.97 2.38
C PRO A 283 -10.58 -5.18 3.22
N LYS A 284 -9.30 -5.24 3.55
CA LYS A 284 -8.66 -6.29 4.35
C LYS A 284 -7.58 -5.69 5.23
N PHE A 285 -7.47 -6.19 6.45
CA PHE A 285 -6.49 -5.78 7.44
C PHE A 285 -5.28 -6.72 7.45
N LEU A 286 -4.10 -6.15 7.74
CA LEU A 286 -2.85 -6.89 7.84
C LEU A 286 -2.65 -7.32 9.29
N MET A 287 -2.50 -8.62 9.55
CA MET A 287 -2.07 -9.12 10.85
C MET A 287 -0.64 -8.66 11.11
N ALA A 288 -0.40 -7.94 12.23
CA ALA A 288 0.87 -7.26 12.50
C ALA A 288 2.11 -8.16 12.45
N ASN A 289 2.00 -9.40 12.92
CA ASN A 289 3.08 -10.41 12.85
C ASN A 289 2.82 -11.49 11.78
N GLY A 290 1.79 -11.30 10.94
CA GLY A 290 1.38 -12.26 9.92
C GLY A 290 2.33 -12.32 8.73
N SER A 291 2.15 -13.35 7.92
CA SER A 291 3.02 -13.66 6.77
C SER A 291 3.08 -12.52 5.76
N LEU A 292 1.99 -11.79 5.52
CA LEU A 292 2.00 -10.65 4.58
C LEU A 292 2.98 -9.57 5.02
N VAL A 293 2.96 -9.16 6.29
CA VAL A 293 3.88 -8.13 6.81
C VAL A 293 5.33 -8.60 6.66
N ARG A 294 5.61 -9.88 6.91
CA ARG A 294 6.94 -10.47 6.69
C ARG A 294 7.36 -10.40 5.22
N LEU A 295 6.47 -10.69 4.27
CA LEU A 295 6.73 -10.54 2.83
C LEU A 295 6.98 -9.08 2.43
N LEU A 296 6.21 -8.13 2.97
CA LEU A 296 6.40 -6.70 2.72
C LEU A 296 7.77 -6.23 3.22
N ILE A 297 8.20 -6.69 4.40
CA ILE A 297 9.53 -6.38 4.96
C ILE A 297 10.63 -7.03 4.12
N HIS A 298 10.47 -8.30 3.74
CA HIS A 298 11.44 -9.03 2.92
C HIS A 298 11.69 -8.34 1.57
N THR A 299 10.62 -7.91 0.91
CA THR A 299 10.69 -7.25 -0.39
C THR A 299 11.19 -5.80 -0.29
N GLY A 300 11.19 -5.21 0.90
CA GLY A 300 11.60 -3.82 1.12
C GLY A 300 10.56 -2.78 0.68
N VAL A 301 9.36 -3.21 0.27
CA VAL A 301 8.28 -2.33 -0.19
C VAL A 301 7.74 -1.42 0.92
N THR A 302 7.93 -1.82 2.19
CA THR A 302 7.57 -1.00 3.37
C THR A 302 8.21 0.39 3.38
N ARG A 303 9.29 0.61 2.61
CA ARG A 303 9.91 1.94 2.43
C ARG A 303 9.01 2.96 1.74
N TYR A 304 7.95 2.50 1.08
CA TYR A 304 6.99 3.32 0.32
C TYR A 304 5.62 3.38 0.99
N LEU A 305 5.44 2.72 2.13
CA LEU A 305 4.14 2.52 2.75
C LEU A 305 4.17 3.00 4.19
N GLU A 306 3.14 3.72 4.58
CA GLU A 306 2.90 4.07 5.97
C GLU A 306 1.70 3.28 6.49
N PHE A 307 1.86 2.63 7.64
CA PHE A 307 0.82 1.82 8.25
C PHE A 307 0.34 2.43 9.56
N LYS A 308 -0.96 2.30 9.81
CA LYS A 308 -1.59 2.65 11.07
C LYS A 308 -2.23 1.41 11.70
N SER A 309 -2.11 1.30 13.02
CA SER A 309 -2.84 0.28 13.77
C SER A 309 -4.34 0.59 13.79
N ILE A 310 -5.16 -0.44 13.59
CA ILE A 310 -6.61 -0.36 13.70
C ILE A 310 -7.01 -0.20 15.17
N ASP A 311 -8.01 0.64 15.45
CA ASP A 311 -8.28 1.03 16.84
C ASP A 311 -8.85 -0.11 17.69
N ALA A 312 -9.62 -1.03 17.09
CA ALA A 312 -10.19 -2.17 17.81
C ALA A 312 -10.62 -3.33 16.91
N SER A 313 -10.68 -4.52 17.52
CA SER A 313 -11.30 -5.73 16.97
C SER A 313 -12.42 -6.19 17.89
N TYR A 314 -13.62 -6.39 17.34
CA TYR A 314 -14.80 -6.82 18.07
C TYR A 314 -15.37 -8.13 17.52
N VAL A 315 -16.07 -8.85 18.39
CA VAL A 315 -16.90 -9.99 18.03
C VAL A 315 -18.35 -9.73 18.43
N TYR A 316 -19.28 -10.11 17.57
CA TYR A 316 -20.71 -10.04 17.82
C TYR A 316 -21.18 -11.24 18.66
N LYS A 317 -22.03 -10.98 19.65
CA LYS A 317 -22.71 -11.99 20.45
C LYS A 317 -24.07 -11.47 20.92
N GLY A 318 -25.13 -12.21 20.60
CA GLY A 318 -26.49 -11.91 21.10
C GLY A 318 -26.97 -10.46 20.86
N GLY A 319 -26.76 -9.90 19.66
CA GLY A 319 -27.23 -8.55 19.31
C GLY A 319 -26.27 -7.40 19.66
N LYS A 320 -25.12 -7.69 20.29
CA LYS A 320 -24.15 -6.69 20.73
C LYS A 320 -22.75 -7.07 20.26
N ILE A 321 -21.86 -6.08 20.20
CA ILE A 321 -20.44 -6.32 19.93
C ILE A 321 -19.62 -6.16 21.20
N PHE A 322 -18.54 -6.92 21.30
CA PHE A 322 -17.64 -6.92 22.44
C PHE A 322 -16.20 -7.00 21.98
N LYS A 323 -15.30 -6.30 22.67
CA LYS A 323 -13.87 -6.34 22.35
C LYS A 323 -13.37 -7.78 22.48
N VAL A 324 -12.64 -8.25 21.48
CA VAL A 324 -12.08 -9.61 21.47
C VAL A 324 -10.98 -9.69 22.55
N PRO A 325 -11.12 -10.54 23.58
CA PRO A 325 -10.12 -10.67 24.63
C PRO A 325 -8.98 -11.56 24.15
N ALA A 326 -7.77 -11.01 24.05
CA ALA A 326 -6.62 -11.72 23.50
C ALA A 326 -5.42 -11.85 24.46
N ASP A 327 -5.50 -11.25 25.65
CA ASP A 327 -4.56 -11.45 26.74
C ASP A 327 -5.27 -11.77 28.07
N GLU A 328 -4.48 -12.03 29.12
CA GLU A 328 -5.00 -12.37 30.44
C GLU A 328 -5.85 -11.26 31.07
N MET A 329 -5.44 -9.99 30.91
CA MET A 329 -6.11 -8.85 31.52
C MET A 329 -7.46 -8.58 30.84
N GLU A 330 -7.50 -8.67 29.52
CA GLU A 330 -8.71 -8.55 28.72
C GLU A 330 -9.67 -9.71 28.97
N ALA A 331 -9.15 -10.94 29.10
CA ALA A 331 -9.97 -12.12 29.42
C ALA A 331 -10.68 -12.00 30.78
N LEU A 332 -10.07 -11.35 31.78
CA LEU A 332 -10.68 -11.15 33.08
C LEU A 332 -11.65 -9.94 33.10
N SER A 333 -11.41 -8.92 32.30
CA SER A 333 -12.22 -7.69 32.26
C SER A 333 -13.42 -7.75 31.31
N THR A 334 -13.38 -8.58 30.26
CA THR A 334 -14.43 -8.66 29.21
C THR A 334 -15.83 -8.95 29.74
N SER A 335 -16.89 -8.42 29.14
CA SER A 335 -18.28 -8.78 29.47
C SER A 335 -18.83 -9.94 28.63
N LEU A 336 -18.03 -10.54 27.75
CA LEU A 336 -18.42 -11.66 26.88
C LEU A 336 -18.77 -12.95 27.62
N MET A 337 -18.15 -13.15 28.79
CA MET A 337 -18.17 -14.40 29.54
C MET A 337 -18.55 -14.15 31.00
N GLY A 338 -19.23 -15.13 31.60
CA GLY A 338 -19.46 -15.16 33.05
C GLY A 338 -18.17 -15.37 33.83
N MET A 339 -18.17 -15.07 35.14
CA MET A 339 -16.96 -15.05 35.97
C MET A 339 -16.16 -16.36 35.97
N PHE A 340 -16.83 -17.51 36.03
CA PHE A 340 -16.16 -18.82 36.01
C PHE A 340 -15.57 -19.16 34.65
N GLU A 341 -16.29 -18.81 33.57
CA GLU A 341 -15.85 -19.02 32.20
C GLU A 341 -14.60 -18.19 31.88
N LYS A 342 -14.55 -16.93 32.32
CA LYS A 342 -13.35 -16.08 32.21
C LYS A 342 -12.10 -16.72 32.80
N ARG A 343 -12.23 -17.39 33.96
CA ARG A 343 -11.10 -18.05 34.62
C ARG A 343 -10.60 -19.24 33.82
N ARG A 344 -11.52 -20.02 33.21
CA ARG A 344 -11.18 -21.13 32.30
C ARG A 344 -10.52 -20.61 31.03
N PHE A 345 -11.09 -19.59 30.42
CA PHE A 345 -10.56 -18.97 29.21
C PHE A 345 -9.18 -18.35 29.43
N ARG A 346 -8.95 -17.66 30.56
CA ARG A 346 -7.61 -17.18 30.92
C ARG A 346 -6.60 -18.33 30.99
N LYS A 347 -6.95 -19.44 31.65
CA LYS A 347 -6.05 -20.61 31.73
C LYS A 347 -5.74 -21.18 30.34
N PHE A 348 -6.73 -21.23 29.46
CA PHE A 348 -6.55 -21.61 28.07
C PHE A 348 -5.57 -20.67 27.35
N LEU A 349 -5.77 -19.34 27.42
CA LEU A 349 -4.86 -18.37 26.79
C LEU A 349 -3.42 -18.50 27.31
N VAL A 350 -3.21 -18.62 28.62
CA VAL A 350 -1.88 -18.83 29.20
C VAL A 350 -1.22 -20.08 28.62
N TRP A 351 -1.97 -21.18 28.55
CA TRP A 351 -1.47 -22.41 27.94
C TRP A 351 -1.12 -22.23 26.45
N THR A 352 -1.95 -21.53 25.67
CA THR A 352 -1.65 -21.25 24.25
C THR A 352 -0.34 -20.50 24.05
N GLN A 353 0.03 -19.60 24.98
CA GLN A 353 1.28 -18.86 24.91
C GLN A 353 2.50 -19.73 25.15
N THR A 354 2.37 -20.72 26.05
CA THR A 354 3.44 -21.69 26.35
C THR A 354 3.66 -22.74 25.26
N PHE A 355 2.72 -22.90 24.33
CA PHE A 355 2.82 -23.89 23.27
C PHE A 355 3.97 -23.59 22.29
N ASP A 356 4.78 -24.61 22.04
CA ASP A 356 5.83 -24.63 21.02
C ASP A 356 5.69 -25.93 20.19
N PRO A 357 5.35 -25.84 18.89
CA PRO A 357 5.16 -27.01 18.03
C PRO A 357 6.44 -27.82 17.80
N THR A 358 7.61 -27.30 18.17
CA THR A 358 8.91 -27.99 18.06
C THR A 358 9.38 -28.63 19.36
N ASN A 359 8.73 -28.32 20.49
CA ASN A 359 9.11 -28.80 21.82
C ASN A 359 7.96 -29.57 22.50
N SER A 360 8.06 -30.91 22.47
CA SER A 360 7.03 -31.83 22.99
C SER A 360 6.77 -31.71 24.50
N SER A 361 7.71 -31.17 25.27
CA SER A 361 7.51 -30.92 26.70
C SER A 361 6.42 -29.87 26.99
N THR A 362 6.15 -28.98 26.02
CA THR A 362 5.12 -27.93 26.14
C THR A 362 3.71 -28.42 25.85
N TRP A 363 3.56 -29.65 25.34
CA TRP A 363 2.26 -30.14 24.87
C TRP A 363 1.41 -30.79 25.96
N GLU A 364 1.95 -30.99 27.17
CA GLU A 364 1.27 -31.64 28.29
C GLU A 364 0.66 -33.02 27.93
N ASN A 365 1.42 -33.84 27.21
CA ASN A 365 1.02 -35.15 26.69
C ASN A 365 -0.15 -35.13 25.68
N LEU A 366 -0.45 -33.99 25.07
CA LEU A 366 -1.41 -33.88 23.98
C LEU A 366 -0.65 -33.75 22.66
N ASP A 367 -0.79 -34.68 21.74
CA ASP A 367 -0.07 -34.54 20.46
C ASP A 367 -0.81 -33.53 19.55
N PRO A 368 -0.17 -32.41 19.15
CA PRO A 368 -0.78 -31.37 18.32
C PRO A 368 -1.16 -31.82 16.91
N LYS A 369 -0.71 -33.00 16.49
CA LYS A 369 -0.98 -33.58 15.17
C LYS A 369 -2.16 -34.55 15.17
N THR A 370 -2.64 -34.98 16.34
CA THR A 370 -3.68 -36.01 16.45
C THR A 370 -4.85 -35.59 17.32
N VAL A 371 -4.61 -34.82 18.39
CA VAL A 371 -5.68 -34.33 19.27
C VAL A 371 -6.41 -33.19 18.58
N THR A 372 -7.74 -33.27 18.55
CA THR A 372 -8.58 -32.28 17.90
C THR A 372 -8.78 -31.02 18.74
N MET A 373 -9.07 -29.90 18.09
CA MET A 373 -9.35 -28.65 18.81
C MET A 373 -10.59 -28.76 19.72
N GLN A 374 -11.60 -29.56 19.34
CA GLN A 374 -12.76 -29.83 20.19
C GLN A 374 -12.39 -30.54 21.50
N GLN A 375 -11.43 -31.46 21.45
CA GLN A 375 -10.91 -32.11 22.66
C GLN A 375 -10.16 -31.12 23.55
N ILE A 376 -9.43 -30.15 22.96
CA ILE A 376 -8.80 -29.06 23.71
C ILE A 376 -9.85 -28.19 24.39
N TYR A 377 -10.89 -27.74 23.69
CA TYR A 377 -11.98 -26.98 24.30
C TYR A 377 -12.63 -27.73 25.46
N THR A 378 -12.83 -29.04 25.30
CA THR A 378 -13.37 -29.92 26.34
C THR A 378 -12.44 -30.01 27.55
N LYS A 379 -11.11 -30.18 27.34
CA LYS A 379 -10.09 -30.21 28.42
C LYS A 379 -10.13 -28.95 29.27
N PHE A 380 -10.23 -27.78 28.64
CA PHE A 380 -10.28 -26.50 29.35
C PHE A 380 -11.68 -26.14 29.87
N GLY A 381 -12.70 -26.93 29.53
CA GLY A 381 -14.10 -26.71 29.92
C GLY A 381 -14.69 -25.44 29.34
N LEU A 382 -14.27 -25.05 28.12
CA LEU A 382 -14.78 -23.87 27.44
C LEU A 382 -16.16 -24.18 26.83
N ASP A 383 -17.13 -23.29 27.03
CA ASP A 383 -18.46 -23.45 26.47
C ASP A 383 -18.48 -23.19 24.96
N ASN A 384 -19.59 -23.57 24.30
CA ASN A 384 -19.71 -23.42 22.85
C ASN A 384 -19.57 -21.97 22.38
N ASN A 385 -20.05 -20.98 23.14
CA ASN A 385 -19.90 -19.57 22.76
C ASN A 385 -18.45 -19.11 22.88
N THR A 386 -17.73 -19.60 23.90
CA THR A 386 -16.31 -19.31 24.06
C THR A 386 -15.48 -19.95 22.96
N ALA A 387 -15.76 -21.21 22.63
CA ALA A 387 -15.15 -21.90 21.49
C ALA A 387 -15.41 -21.16 20.17
N ASP A 388 -16.66 -20.71 19.95
CA ASP A 388 -17.10 -19.94 18.78
C ASP A 388 -16.29 -18.66 18.58
N PHE A 389 -16.28 -17.73 19.56
CA PHE A 389 -15.48 -16.51 19.39
C PHE A 389 -13.97 -16.78 19.33
N THR A 390 -13.49 -17.84 20.00
CA THR A 390 -12.06 -18.20 19.94
C THR A 390 -11.66 -18.65 18.53
N GLY A 391 -12.44 -19.53 17.90
CA GLY A 391 -12.17 -19.97 16.53
C GLY A 391 -12.28 -18.87 15.50
N HIS A 392 -13.38 -18.11 15.58
CA HIS A 392 -13.75 -17.16 14.55
C HIS A 392 -13.06 -15.79 14.72
N ALA A 393 -12.86 -15.31 15.96
CA ALA A 393 -12.31 -13.98 16.21
C ALA A 393 -10.84 -13.94 16.63
N LEU A 394 -10.28 -15.02 17.19
CA LEU A 394 -8.85 -15.13 17.49
C LEU A 394 -8.11 -15.96 16.44
N ALA A 395 -8.58 -17.17 16.14
CA ALA A 395 -7.94 -18.04 15.16
C ALA A 395 -8.33 -17.73 13.69
N LEU A 396 -9.34 -16.86 13.50
CA LEU A 396 -9.80 -16.37 12.21
C LEU A 396 -10.19 -17.49 11.23
N TYR A 397 -10.78 -18.56 11.75
CA TYR A 397 -11.46 -19.54 10.91
C TYR A 397 -12.78 -18.97 10.37
N ARG A 398 -13.22 -19.49 9.22
CA ARG A 398 -14.43 -19.02 8.51
C ARG A 398 -15.65 -19.88 8.81
N ASP A 399 -15.41 -21.05 9.40
CA ASP A 399 -16.36 -22.10 9.72
C ASP A 399 -15.82 -22.96 10.87
N ASP A 400 -16.63 -23.89 11.35
CA ASP A 400 -16.34 -24.74 12.51
C ASP A 400 -15.56 -26.03 12.17
N ASP A 401 -15.15 -26.25 10.91
CA ASP A 401 -14.47 -27.50 10.51
C ASP A 401 -13.15 -27.71 11.24
N TYR A 402 -12.51 -26.62 11.68
CA TYR A 402 -11.27 -26.66 12.46
C TYR A 402 -11.43 -27.38 13.80
N LYS A 403 -12.63 -27.43 14.38
CA LYS A 403 -12.90 -28.11 15.66
C LYS A 403 -12.57 -29.61 15.59
N ASN A 404 -12.73 -30.21 14.42
CA ASN A 404 -12.45 -31.63 14.16
C ASN A 404 -11.03 -31.89 13.63
N LYS A 405 -10.22 -30.85 13.43
CA LYS A 405 -8.83 -30.94 12.96
C LYS A 405 -7.84 -30.92 14.13
N PRO A 406 -6.59 -31.40 13.91
CA PRO A 406 -5.54 -31.31 14.91
C PRO A 406 -5.35 -29.87 15.43
N TYR A 407 -5.20 -29.71 16.74
CA TYR A 407 -5.24 -28.39 17.37
C TYR A 407 -4.03 -27.50 17.07
N GLY A 408 -2.89 -28.08 16.64
CA GLY A 408 -1.61 -27.37 16.53
C GLY A 408 -1.71 -26.06 15.75
N GLU A 409 -2.26 -26.11 14.53
CA GLU A 409 -2.44 -24.93 13.66
C GLU A 409 -3.35 -23.88 14.32
N THR A 410 -4.41 -24.32 15.01
CA THR A 410 -5.33 -23.40 15.69
C THR A 410 -4.63 -22.65 16.82
N ILE A 411 -3.76 -23.31 17.58
CA ILE A 411 -3.01 -22.67 18.66
C ILE A 411 -1.97 -21.70 18.12
N GLU A 412 -1.29 -22.04 17.02
CA GLU A 412 -0.38 -21.12 16.33
C GLU A 412 -1.10 -19.87 15.82
N ARG A 413 -2.31 -19.99 15.29
CA ARG A 413 -3.14 -18.86 14.86
C ARG A 413 -3.57 -17.97 16.04
N ILE A 414 -3.99 -18.55 17.16
CA ILE A 414 -4.35 -17.81 18.38
C ILE A 414 -3.13 -17.05 18.91
N LYS A 415 -1.97 -17.72 18.95
CA LYS A 415 -0.71 -17.11 19.39
C LYS A 415 -0.31 -15.96 18.47
N LEU A 416 -0.42 -16.13 17.15
CA LEU A 416 -0.19 -15.07 16.17
C LEU A 416 -1.07 -13.83 16.42
N TYR A 417 -2.34 -14.02 16.76
CA TYR A 417 -3.25 -12.92 17.12
C TYR A 417 -2.74 -12.19 18.37
N SER A 418 -2.46 -12.92 19.45
CA SER A 418 -1.98 -12.33 20.71
C SER A 418 -0.64 -11.60 20.54
N ASP A 419 0.32 -12.19 19.82
CA ASP A 419 1.62 -11.58 19.53
C ASP A 419 1.47 -10.29 18.70
N SER A 420 0.55 -10.31 17.74
CA SER A 420 0.23 -9.16 16.89
C SER A 420 -0.42 -8.03 17.69
N LEU A 421 -1.31 -8.37 18.63
CA LEU A 421 -1.91 -7.40 19.54
C LEU A 421 -0.85 -6.79 20.47
N ALA A 422 0.02 -7.62 21.06
CA ALA A 422 1.07 -7.17 21.98
C ALA A 422 2.02 -6.15 21.33
N ARG A 423 2.22 -6.22 20.01
CA ARG A 423 3.09 -5.31 19.27
C ARG A 423 2.58 -3.86 19.20
N TYR A 424 1.25 -3.65 19.12
CA TYR A 424 0.66 -2.32 18.91
C TYR A 424 -0.41 -1.92 19.94
N GLY A 425 -0.84 -2.84 20.81
CA GLY A 425 -1.69 -2.61 22.00
C GLY A 425 -3.18 -2.36 21.76
N LYS A 426 -3.58 -1.88 20.57
CA LYS A 426 -4.98 -1.55 20.27
C LYS A 426 -5.77 -2.71 19.68
N SER A 427 -5.26 -3.25 18.58
CA SER A 427 -5.76 -4.42 17.86
C SER A 427 -4.56 -5.12 17.21
N PRO A 428 -4.70 -6.38 16.74
CA PRO A 428 -3.60 -7.06 16.07
C PRO A 428 -3.41 -6.63 14.61
N TYR A 429 -4.14 -5.61 14.16
CA TYR A 429 -4.27 -5.25 12.76
C TYR A 429 -3.61 -3.93 12.41
N LEU A 430 -3.06 -3.91 11.20
CA LEU A 430 -2.53 -2.74 10.51
C LEU A 430 -3.33 -2.48 9.23
N TYR A 431 -3.33 -1.21 8.82
CA TYR A 431 -3.87 -0.77 7.54
C TYR A 431 -3.00 0.34 6.94
N PRO A 432 -2.72 0.30 5.64
CA PRO A 432 -2.00 1.39 4.99
C PRO A 432 -2.80 2.69 5.05
N LEU A 433 -2.09 3.79 5.31
CA LEU A 433 -2.64 5.11 5.07
C LEU A 433 -2.99 5.26 3.58
N TYR A 434 -4.08 5.97 3.28
CA TYR A 434 -4.66 6.12 1.94
C TYR A 434 -5.28 4.85 1.34
N GLY A 435 -5.42 3.76 2.12
CA GLY A 435 -6.09 2.55 1.68
C GLY A 435 -5.20 1.54 0.97
N LEU A 436 -5.79 0.41 0.57
CA LEU A 436 -5.05 -0.75 0.05
C LEU A 436 -4.47 -0.52 -1.34
N GLY A 437 -4.94 0.49 -2.06
CA GLY A 437 -4.40 0.91 -3.36
C GLY A 437 -2.91 1.28 -3.32
N GLU A 438 -2.37 1.63 -2.16
CA GLU A 438 -0.94 1.91 -1.98
C GLU A 438 -0.08 0.65 -2.10
N LEU A 439 -0.61 -0.54 -1.76
CA LEU A 439 0.16 -1.79 -1.80
C LEU A 439 0.58 -2.15 -3.24
N PRO A 440 -0.34 -2.26 -4.23
CA PRO A 440 0.04 -2.46 -5.64
C PRO A 440 1.02 -1.39 -6.16
N GLN A 441 0.82 -0.12 -5.82
CA GLN A 441 1.69 0.98 -6.24
C GLN A 441 3.12 0.84 -5.68
N GLY A 442 3.23 0.48 -4.40
CA GLY A 442 4.51 0.20 -3.75
C GLY A 442 5.26 -0.93 -4.46
N PHE A 443 4.56 -2.03 -4.79
CA PHE A 443 5.15 -3.16 -5.51
C PHE A 443 5.51 -2.83 -6.96
N ALA A 444 4.72 -2.00 -7.65
CA ALA A 444 5.05 -1.52 -8.99
C ALA A 444 6.36 -0.71 -8.97
N ARG A 445 6.51 0.19 -7.98
CA ARG A 445 7.75 0.94 -7.77
C ARG A 445 8.92 0.02 -7.44
N LEU A 446 8.71 -0.98 -6.58
CA LEU A 446 9.74 -1.95 -6.23
C LEU A 446 10.22 -2.71 -7.47
N SER A 447 9.31 -3.30 -8.24
CA SER A 447 9.67 -4.07 -9.44
C SER A 447 10.41 -3.21 -10.47
N ALA A 448 10.02 -1.93 -10.64
CA ALA A 448 10.73 -1.00 -11.52
C ALA A 448 12.20 -0.77 -11.11
N ILE A 449 12.53 -0.79 -9.80
CA ILE A 449 13.91 -0.65 -9.31
C ILE A 449 14.77 -1.86 -9.72
N TYR A 450 14.16 -3.04 -9.78
CA TYR A 450 14.83 -4.28 -10.22
C TYR A 450 14.76 -4.49 -11.74
N GLY A 451 14.35 -3.47 -12.51
CA GLY A 451 14.29 -3.52 -13.97
C GLY A 451 12.99 -4.14 -14.53
N GLY A 452 12.00 -4.39 -13.68
CA GLY A 452 10.66 -4.79 -14.10
C GLY A 452 9.94 -3.67 -14.86
N THR A 453 9.10 -4.02 -15.82
CA THR A 453 8.33 -3.05 -16.62
C THR A 453 6.84 -3.17 -16.28
N TYR A 454 6.19 -2.06 -15.90
CA TYR A 454 4.75 -2.00 -15.66
C TYR A 454 4.04 -1.25 -16.79
N MET A 455 2.95 -1.82 -17.31
CA MET A 455 2.12 -1.22 -18.36
C MET A 455 0.64 -1.29 -17.98
N LEU A 456 0.05 -0.14 -17.66
CA LEU A 456 -1.40 0.00 -17.53
C LEU A 456 -2.03 0.32 -18.89
N ASP A 457 -3.36 0.19 -18.97
CA ASP A 457 -4.16 0.43 -20.17
C ASP A 457 -3.64 -0.37 -21.39
N LYS A 458 -3.21 -1.60 -21.12
CA LYS A 458 -2.61 -2.50 -22.12
C LYS A 458 -3.53 -3.69 -22.32
N GLN A 459 -4.31 -3.64 -23.40
CA GLN A 459 -5.22 -4.73 -23.77
C GLN A 459 -4.45 -6.00 -24.10
N ILE A 460 -4.93 -7.14 -23.62
CA ILE A 460 -4.34 -8.44 -23.88
C ILE A 460 -5.25 -9.19 -24.84
N ASP A 461 -4.77 -9.40 -26.07
CA ASP A 461 -5.59 -10.00 -27.13
C ASP A 461 -5.50 -11.53 -27.13
N GLU A 462 -4.34 -12.08 -26.75
CA GLU A 462 -4.10 -13.51 -26.74
C GLU A 462 -2.97 -13.90 -25.80
N ILE A 463 -3.14 -15.04 -25.13
CA ILE A 463 -2.09 -15.77 -24.42
C ILE A 463 -1.63 -16.90 -25.35
N ILE A 464 -0.36 -16.86 -25.74
CA ILE A 464 0.20 -17.74 -26.77
C ILE A 464 0.70 -19.02 -26.11
N MET A 465 0.23 -20.15 -26.62
CA MET A 465 0.55 -21.49 -26.13
C MET A 465 1.27 -22.30 -27.22
N GLU A 466 2.37 -22.96 -26.87
CA GLU A 466 3.05 -23.93 -27.72
C GLU A 466 3.27 -25.23 -26.94
N ASN A 467 2.91 -26.37 -27.51
CA ASN A 467 3.03 -27.69 -26.87
C ASN A 467 2.42 -27.74 -25.46
N GLY A 468 1.28 -27.07 -25.27
CA GLY A 468 0.58 -27.01 -23.99
C GLY A 468 1.21 -26.08 -22.94
N LYS A 469 2.27 -25.33 -23.27
CA LYS A 469 2.93 -24.38 -22.37
C LYS A 469 2.79 -22.94 -22.86
N VAL A 470 2.73 -22.00 -21.95
CA VAL A 470 2.78 -20.58 -22.31
C VAL A 470 4.14 -20.21 -22.86
N VAL A 471 4.14 -19.44 -23.95
CA VAL A 471 5.36 -18.89 -24.56
C VAL A 471 5.34 -17.37 -24.69
N GLY A 472 4.18 -16.73 -24.47
CA GLY A 472 4.07 -15.29 -24.54
C GLY A 472 2.65 -14.75 -24.48
N VAL A 473 2.55 -13.43 -24.63
CA VAL A 473 1.31 -12.66 -24.63
C VAL A 473 1.33 -11.65 -25.76
N ARG A 474 0.22 -11.54 -26.50
CA ARG A 474 0.02 -10.59 -27.61
C ARG A 474 -0.85 -9.41 -27.18
N SER A 475 -0.42 -8.21 -27.55
CA SER A 475 -1.14 -6.96 -27.34
C SER A 475 -0.99 -6.05 -28.56
N GLY A 476 -2.05 -5.93 -29.35
CA GLY A 476 -2.00 -5.36 -30.70
C GLY A 476 -1.06 -6.15 -31.59
N ASP A 477 -0.13 -5.43 -32.22
CA ASP A 477 0.88 -5.99 -33.12
C ASP A 477 2.14 -6.49 -32.40
N GLU A 478 2.23 -6.34 -31.07
CA GLU A 478 3.43 -6.67 -30.30
C GLU A 478 3.26 -8.00 -29.54
N ILE A 479 4.34 -8.81 -29.48
CA ILE A 479 4.35 -10.09 -28.75
C ILE A 479 5.47 -10.09 -27.72
N ALA A 480 5.13 -10.23 -26.44
CA ALA A 480 6.09 -10.48 -25.38
C ALA A 480 6.25 -11.96 -25.11
N ARG A 481 7.49 -12.46 -25.17
CA ARG A 481 7.77 -13.86 -24.85
C ARG A 481 8.05 -14.04 -23.36
N CYS A 482 7.62 -15.17 -22.81
CA CYS A 482 7.85 -15.52 -21.41
C CYS A 482 7.98 -17.02 -21.19
N LYS A 483 8.65 -17.40 -20.09
CA LYS A 483 8.72 -18.79 -19.63
C LYS A 483 7.57 -19.16 -18.70
N GLN A 484 7.04 -18.18 -17.97
CA GLN A 484 5.94 -18.34 -17.01
C GLN A 484 4.98 -17.16 -17.13
N LEU A 485 3.70 -17.42 -16.89
CA LEU A 485 2.65 -16.41 -16.85
C LEU A 485 1.93 -16.47 -15.50
N PHE A 486 1.76 -15.32 -14.86
CA PHE A 486 0.96 -15.16 -13.66
C PHE A 486 -0.22 -14.25 -13.97
N CYS A 487 -1.43 -14.57 -13.52
CA CYS A 487 -2.57 -13.69 -13.76
C CYS A 487 -3.70 -13.88 -12.76
N ASP A 488 -4.56 -12.86 -12.66
CA ASP A 488 -5.85 -13.01 -12.00
C ASP A 488 -6.87 -13.77 -12.89
N PRO A 489 -7.95 -14.33 -12.31
CA PRO A 489 -8.94 -15.13 -13.03
C PRO A 489 -9.56 -14.47 -14.27
N SER A 490 -9.63 -13.14 -14.34
CA SER A 490 -10.30 -12.41 -15.42
C SER A 490 -9.59 -12.53 -16.77
N TYR A 491 -8.31 -12.92 -16.79
CA TYR A 491 -7.55 -13.12 -18.04
C TYR A 491 -7.82 -14.48 -18.68
N LEU A 492 -8.28 -15.46 -17.91
CA LEU A 492 -8.54 -16.83 -18.38
C LEU A 492 -9.82 -17.39 -17.75
N PRO A 493 -11.00 -16.79 -17.98
CA PRO A 493 -12.24 -17.16 -17.30
C PRO A 493 -12.63 -18.64 -17.49
N ALA A 494 -12.33 -19.22 -18.66
CA ALA A 494 -12.58 -20.63 -18.94
C ALA A 494 -11.69 -21.61 -18.17
N GLN A 495 -10.56 -21.14 -17.61
CA GLN A 495 -9.64 -21.95 -16.78
C GLN A 495 -9.95 -21.83 -15.28
N ASN A 496 -11.11 -21.29 -14.94
CA ASN A 496 -11.52 -21.04 -13.57
C ASN A 496 -12.87 -21.69 -13.28
N LYS A 497 -13.02 -22.28 -12.09
CA LYS A 497 -14.30 -22.74 -11.56
C LYS A 497 -14.78 -21.78 -10.48
N VAL A 498 -16.07 -21.46 -10.47
CA VAL A 498 -16.69 -20.73 -9.36
C VAL A 498 -16.84 -21.69 -8.17
N THR A 499 -16.28 -21.33 -7.02
CA THR A 499 -16.35 -22.14 -5.79
C THR A 499 -17.34 -21.61 -4.78
N SER A 500 -17.56 -20.29 -4.78
CA SER A 500 -18.57 -19.62 -3.95
C SER A 500 -18.90 -18.26 -4.54
N LYS A 501 -19.81 -17.53 -3.90
CA LYS A 501 -20.09 -16.11 -4.19
C LYS A 501 -19.94 -15.30 -2.92
N VAL A 502 -19.53 -14.04 -3.04
CA VAL A 502 -19.39 -13.11 -1.92
C VAL A 502 -20.21 -11.86 -2.21
N ILE A 503 -21.07 -11.49 -1.27
CA ILE A 503 -21.70 -10.17 -1.27
C ILE A 503 -20.81 -9.20 -0.53
N ARG A 504 -20.64 -7.99 -1.07
CA ARG A 504 -20.02 -6.84 -0.40
C ARG A 504 -20.95 -5.64 -0.47
N ALA A 505 -21.18 -5.01 0.68
CA ALA A 505 -21.89 -3.75 0.78
C ALA A 505 -20.97 -2.68 1.37
N ILE A 506 -20.56 -1.74 0.52
CA ILE A 506 -19.78 -0.56 0.90
C ILE A 506 -20.78 0.53 1.33
N CYS A 507 -20.60 1.03 2.54
CA CYS A 507 -21.49 1.96 3.21
C CYS A 507 -20.70 3.23 3.56
N LEU A 508 -21.15 4.38 3.03
CA LEU A 508 -20.63 5.69 3.43
C LEU A 508 -21.47 6.19 4.59
N ILE A 509 -20.81 6.55 5.69
CA ILE A 509 -21.47 6.93 6.94
C ILE A 509 -20.90 8.26 7.41
N LYS A 510 -21.76 9.15 7.88
CA LYS A 510 -21.40 10.48 8.38
C LYS A 510 -21.54 10.54 9.90
N ASP A 511 -20.69 11.34 10.51
CA ASP A 511 -20.63 11.71 11.92
C ASP A 511 -20.22 10.57 12.87
N SER A 512 -21.01 9.50 12.99
CA SER A 512 -20.69 8.43 13.94
C SER A 512 -21.33 7.09 13.59
N ILE A 513 -20.66 6.02 14.00
CA ILE A 513 -21.17 4.65 13.96
C ILE A 513 -21.52 4.23 15.39
N PRO A 514 -22.79 3.90 15.71
CA PRO A 514 -23.24 3.70 17.09
C PRO A 514 -22.46 2.66 17.89
N CYS A 515 -21.95 1.62 17.22
CA CYS A 515 -21.27 0.50 17.85
C CYS A 515 -19.78 0.75 18.17
N VAL A 516 -19.14 1.74 17.54
CA VAL A 516 -17.69 2.00 17.65
C VAL A 516 -17.40 3.44 18.07
N LYS A 517 -18.18 3.98 19.01
CA LYS A 517 -18.06 5.35 19.53
C LYS A 517 -16.60 5.72 19.81
N ASP A 518 -16.19 6.87 19.29
CA ASP A 518 -14.84 7.46 19.44
C ASP A 518 -13.69 6.70 18.74
N LEU A 519 -13.98 5.66 17.96
CA LEU A 519 -12.97 4.94 17.16
C LEU A 519 -12.95 5.45 15.72
N GLY A 520 -11.74 5.58 15.15
CA GLY A 520 -11.53 5.95 13.76
C GLY A 520 -11.54 4.74 12.81
N SER A 521 -11.30 3.55 13.33
CA SER A 521 -11.21 2.32 12.55
C SER A 521 -11.48 1.07 13.39
N CYS A 522 -12.05 0.03 12.78
CA CYS A 522 -12.47 -1.16 13.50
C CYS A 522 -12.69 -2.39 12.59
N GLN A 523 -12.40 -3.58 13.13
CA GLN A 523 -12.92 -4.84 12.62
C GLN A 523 -14.05 -5.36 13.51
N ILE A 524 -15.11 -5.90 12.91
CA ILE A 524 -16.15 -6.67 13.61
C ILE A 524 -16.33 -8.01 12.90
N ILE A 525 -16.28 -9.10 13.67
CA ILE A 525 -16.59 -10.45 13.19
C ILE A 525 -17.93 -10.87 13.78
N ILE A 526 -18.83 -11.36 12.94
CA ILE A 526 -20.12 -11.94 13.32
C ILE A 526 -20.04 -13.44 13.04
N PRO A 527 -19.75 -14.26 14.08
CA PRO A 527 -19.67 -15.70 13.91
C PRO A 527 -20.97 -16.27 13.38
N GLN A 528 -20.87 -17.22 12.45
CA GLN A 528 -21.99 -17.83 11.74
C GLN A 528 -23.10 -18.35 12.69
N ASN A 529 -22.71 -18.90 13.84
CA ASN A 529 -23.62 -19.48 14.84
C ASN A 529 -24.47 -18.40 15.54
N GLN A 530 -24.03 -17.14 15.57
CA GLN A 530 -24.77 -16.03 16.18
C GLN A 530 -25.90 -15.50 15.28
N VAL A 531 -25.89 -15.88 14.01
CA VAL A 531 -26.84 -15.42 12.98
C VAL A 531 -27.45 -16.56 12.17
N ASN A 532 -27.31 -17.81 12.66
CA ASN A 532 -27.84 -19.03 12.04
C ASN A 532 -27.42 -19.20 10.57
N ARG A 533 -26.11 -19.07 10.32
CA ARG A 533 -25.47 -19.21 9.00
C ARG A 533 -24.43 -20.33 9.01
N LYS A 534 -23.87 -20.63 7.84
CA LYS A 534 -22.71 -21.52 7.64
C LYS A 534 -21.40 -20.78 7.34
N SER A 535 -21.46 -19.45 7.26
CA SER A 535 -20.32 -18.58 7.03
C SER A 535 -20.50 -17.29 7.81
N ASP A 536 -19.39 -16.80 8.36
CA ASP A 536 -19.34 -15.56 9.11
C ASP A 536 -19.73 -14.34 8.26
N ILE A 537 -20.13 -13.26 8.95
CA ILE A 537 -20.26 -11.92 8.36
C ILE A 537 -19.13 -11.06 8.93
N TYR A 538 -18.44 -10.34 8.05
CA TYR A 538 -17.34 -9.46 8.41
C TYR A 538 -17.73 -8.01 8.19
N VAL A 539 -17.31 -7.13 9.11
CA VAL A 539 -17.43 -5.68 8.97
C VAL A 539 -16.06 -5.05 9.13
N SER A 540 -15.64 -4.25 8.16
CA SER A 540 -14.48 -3.37 8.25
C SER A 540 -14.94 -1.92 8.29
N ILE A 541 -14.30 -1.11 9.11
CA ILE A 541 -14.59 0.32 9.26
C ILE A 541 -13.27 1.08 9.21
N ASN A 542 -13.16 2.05 8.30
CA ASN A 542 -12.06 2.99 8.22
C ASN A 542 -12.60 4.42 8.09
N GLY A 543 -11.91 5.39 8.68
CA GLY A 543 -12.27 6.80 8.61
C GLY A 543 -11.10 7.69 8.21
N SER A 544 -11.22 8.97 8.55
CA SER A 544 -10.20 9.98 8.24
C SER A 544 -8.84 9.71 8.88
N ALA A 545 -8.81 9.00 10.01
CA ALA A 545 -7.58 8.62 10.70
C ALA A 545 -6.67 7.71 9.84
N ASN A 546 -7.27 6.97 8.88
CA ASN A 546 -6.61 6.12 7.90
C ASN A 546 -6.51 6.77 6.51
N GLN A 547 -6.97 8.03 6.37
CA GLN A 547 -7.01 8.78 5.11
C GLN A 547 -7.82 8.08 3.99
N THR A 548 -8.84 7.31 4.39
CA THR A 548 -9.77 6.64 3.46
C THR A 548 -11.03 7.46 3.18
N ALA A 549 -11.32 8.44 4.03
CA ALA A 549 -12.49 9.29 3.95
C ALA A 549 -12.17 10.69 4.51
N PRO A 550 -12.95 11.72 4.12
CA PRO A 550 -12.86 13.05 4.70
C PRO A 550 -13.18 13.08 6.20
N LYS A 551 -12.93 14.24 6.83
CA LYS A 551 -13.21 14.43 8.26
C LYS A 551 -14.70 14.18 8.52
N THR A 552 -15.05 13.53 9.63
CA THR A 552 -16.43 13.13 9.99
C THR A 552 -17.05 12.00 9.15
N TRP A 553 -16.34 11.48 8.15
CA TRP A 553 -16.83 10.37 7.33
C TRP A 553 -16.13 9.05 7.65
N PHE A 554 -16.89 7.98 7.44
CA PHE A 554 -16.43 6.60 7.55
C PHE A 554 -16.83 5.83 6.28
N VAL A 555 -15.94 4.93 5.88
CA VAL A 555 -16.19 3.86 4.92
C VAL A 555 -16.30 2.58 5.72
N ALA A 556 -17.49 1.98 5.72
CA ALA A 556 -17.73 0.68 6.31
C ALA A 556 -18.06 -0.34 5.21
N THR A 557 -17.51 -1.55 5.27
CA THR A 557 -17.86 -2.63 4.34
C THR A 557 -18.36 -3.84 5.10
N VAL A 558 -19.53 -4.35 4.70
CA VAL A 558 -20.10 -5.61 5.21
C VAL A 558 -19.98 -6.67 4.14
N SER A 559 -19.40 -7.83 4.48
CA SER A 559 -19.20 -8.93 3.53
C SER A 559 -19.49 -10.30 4.15
N THR A 560 -20.01 -11.22 3.32
CA THR A 560 -20.18 -12.64 3.69
C THR A 560 -20.23 -13.50 2.43
N THR A 561 -20.00 -14.81 2.58
CA THR A 561 -20.25 -15.81 1.55
C THR A 561 -21.76 -15.94 1.34
N VAL A 562 -22.23 -15.95 0.11
CA VAL A 562 -23.67 -16.06 -0.22
C VAL A 562 -24.15 -17.49 -0.01
N GLU A 563 -25.23 -17.66 0.76
CA GLU A 563 -25.86 -18.94 1.08
C GLU A 563 -27.29 -19.06 0.51
N THR A 564 -27.91 -17.95 0.11
CA THR A 564 -29.31 -17.90 -0.32
C THR A 564 -29.50 -17.15 -1.64
N ASN A 565 -30.74 -17.18 -2.16
CA ASN A 565 -31.13 -16.42 -3.35
C ASN A 565 -31.39 -14.93 -3.07
N SER A 566 -31.27 -14.49 -1.81
CA SER A 566 -31.47 -13.10 -1.38
C SER A 566 -30.23 -12.55 -0.66
N PRO A 567 -29.10 -12.35 -1.36
CA PRO A 567 -27.80 -12.06 -0.73
C PRO A 567 -27.81 -10.83 0.18
N GLU A 568 -28.55 -9.77 -0.17
CA GLU A 568 -28.66 -8.56 0.67
C GLU A 568 -29.31 -8.80 2.03
N SER A 569 -30.20 -9.79 2.14
CA SER A 569 -30.82 -10.14 3.42
C SER A 569 -29.82 -10.78 4.39
N GLU A 570 -28.77 -11.41 3.86
CA GLU A 570 -27.76 -12.14 4.63
C GLU A 570 -26.83 -11.21 5.40
N ILE A 571 -26.61 -9.99 4.90
CA ILE A 571 -25.73 -8.98 5.51
C ILE A 571 -26.47 -8.02 6.45
N LEU A 572 -27.79 -8.16 6.61
CA LEU A 572 -28.59 -7.31 7.50
C LEU A 572 -28.06 -7.24 8.93
N PRO A 573 -27.58 -8.34 9.56
CA PRO A 573 -26.99 -8.26 10.89
C PRO A 573 -25.78 -7.30 10.96
N GLY A 574 -24.93 -7.29 9.93
CA GLY A 574 -23.79 -6.38 9.86
C GLY A 574 -24.22 -4.94 9.57
N LEU A 575 -25.16 -4.74 8.63
CA LEU A 575 -25.69 -3.41 8.30
C LEU A 575 -26.39 -2.75 9.50
N ALA A 576 -27.10 -3.53 10.32
CA ALA A 576 -27.79 -3.03 11.51
C ALA A 576 -26.82 -2.42 12.55
N LEU A 577 -25.56 -2.87 12.59
CA LEU A 577 -24.53 -2.32 13.49
C LEU A 577 -24.07 -0.91 13.06
N LEU A 578 -24.26 -0.56 11.80
CA LEU A 578 -23.73 0.68 11.21
C LEU A 578 -24.61 1.91 11.50
N GLY A 579 -25.87 1.72 11.91
CA GLY A 579 -26.80 2.81 12.16
C GLY A 579 -27.27 3.47 10.86
N SER A 580 -27.21 4.81 10.80
CA SER A 580 -27.71 5.57 9.65
C SER A 580 -26.68 5.59 8.52
N ILE A 581 -26.91 4.78 7.49
CA ILE A 581 -26.08 4.72 6.29
C ILE A 581 -26.49 5.82 5.32
N ARG A 582 -25.54 6.66 4.90
CA ARG A 582 -25.80 7.81 4.01
C ARG A 582 -25.87 7.41 2.54
N GLU A 583 -25.05 6.46 2.13
CA GLU A 583 -25.05 5.86 0.79
C GLU A 583 -24.55 4.41 0.87
N LYS A 584 -25.12 3.53 0.05
CA LYS A 584 -24.83 2.08 0.05
C LYS A 584 -24.60 1.59 -1.38
N PHE A 585 -23.49 0.91 -1.58
CA PHE A 585 -23.11 0.26 -2.84
C PHE A 585 -23.01 -1.24 -2.61
N VAL A 586 -23.81 -2.03 -3.32
CA VAL A 586 -23.88 -3.48 -3.12
C VAL A 586 -23.54 -4.20 -4.42
N LYS A 587 -22.71 -5.23 -4.32
CA LYS A 587 -22.43 -6.14 -5.45
C LYS A 587 -22.10 -7.54 -4.95
N VAL A 588 -22.49 -8.52 -5.76
CA VAL A 588 -22.13 -9.93 -5.57
C VAL A 588 -21.03 -10.26 -6.57
N TYR A 589 -19.99 -10.94 -6.08
CA TYR A 589 -18.82 -11.35 -6.84
C TYR A 589 -18.71 -12.86 -6.80
N ASP A 590 -18.33 -13.46 -7.92
CA ASP A 590 -17.97 -14.88 -7.94
C ASP A 590 -16.56 -15.03 -7.36
N VAL A 591 -16.37 -16.01 -6.48
CA VAL A 591 -15.05 -16.42 -6.00
C VAL A 591 -14.66 -17.64 -6.82
N THR A 592 -13.53 -17.54 -7.52
CA THR A 592 -13.06 -18.59 -8.41
C THR A 592 -11.76 -19.22 -7.93
N GLU A 593 -11.53 -20.45 -8.39
CA GLU A 593 -10.25 -21.14 -8.26
C GLU A 593 -9.82 -21.69 -9.62
N PRO A 594 -8.50 -21.79 -9.89
CA PRO A 594 -8.03 -22.35 -11.13
C PRO A 594 -8.31 -23.85 -11.24
N ILE A 595 -8.61 -24.30 -12.46
CA ILE A 595 -8.74 -25.73 -12.76
C ILE A 595 -7.38 -26.39 -13.04
N ASP A 596 -6.41 -25.61 -13.54
CA ASP A 596 -5.03 -26.03 -13.75
C ASP A 596 -4.12 -25.33 -12.73
N LEU A 597 -3.26 -26.12 -12.05
CA LEU A 597 -2.30 -25.61 -11.08
C LEU A 597 -1.04 -25.02 -11.72
N GLY A 598 -0.91 -25.05 -13.04
CA GLY A 598 0.14 -24.34 -13.77
C GLY A 598 1.47 -25.07 -13.87
N ARG A 599 1.61 -26.26 -13.28
CA ARG A 599 2.90 -26.99 -13.29
C ARG A 599 3.33 -27.42 -14.69
N GLU A 600 2.38 -27.81 -15.53
CA GLU A 600 2.66 -28.18 -16.91
C GLU A 600 2.55 -26.97 -17.84
N SER A 601 1.43 -26.24 -17.79
CA SER A 601 1.14 -25.10 -18.66
C SER A 601 2.03 -23.88 -18.42
N GLN A 602 2.66 -23.79 -17.24
CA GLN A 602 3.39 -22.61 -16.77
C GLN A 602 2.52 -21.35 -16.67
N ILE A 603 1.20 -21.53 -16.53
CA ILE A 603 0.23 -20.47 -16.23
C ILE A 603 -0.24 -20.62 -14.80
N PHE A 604 0.08 -19.63 -13.96
CA PHE A 604 -0.26 -19.62 -12.54
C PHE A 604 -1.34 -18.57 -12.29
N ILE A 605 -2.58 -19.04 -12.17
CA ILE A 605 -3.74 -18.16 -11.91
C ILE A 605 -3.97 -18.06 -10.39
N SER A 606 -4.23 -16.86 -9.90
CA SER A 606 -4.61 -16.64 -8.50
C SER A 606 -6.08 -16.96 -8.23
N ARG A 607 -6.43 -17.22 -6.96
CA ARG A 607 -7.82 -17.43 -6.55
C ARG A 607 -8.56 -16.10 -6.43
N GLY A 608 -9.90 -16.10 -6.49
CA GLY A 608 -10.70 -14.90 -6.18
C GLY A 608 -10.55 -14.44 -4.73
N TYR A 609 -10.93 -13.20 -4.43
CA TYR A 609 -10.91 -12.69 -3.06
C TYR A 609 -12.15 -13.17 -2.28
N ASP A 610 -11.92 -13.78 -1.12
CA ASP A 610 -13.00 -14.22 -0.22
C ASP A 610 -13.65 -13.06 0.58
N ALA A 611 -14.62 -13.41 1.44
CA ALA A 611 -15.37 -12.46 2.25
C ALA A 611 -14.60 -11.91 3.47
N THR A 612 -13.46 -12.51 3.85
CA THR A 612 -12.76 -12.16 5.10
C THR A 612 -12.22 -10.73 5.07
N THR A 613 -12.11 -10.09 6.23
CA THR A 613 -11.54 -8.74 6.38
C THR A 613 -10.05 -8.75 6.75
N HIS A 614 -9.33 -9.85 6.48
CA HIS A 614 -7.89 -9.94 6.72
C HIS A 614 -7.19 -10.67 5.55
N PHE A 615 -5.86 -10.60 5.51
CA PHE A 615 -5.05 -11.06 4.39
C PHE A 615 -4.53 -12.51 4.48
N GLU A 616 -4.89 -13.28 5.51
CA GLU A 616 -4.31 -14.63 5.71
C GLU A 616 -4.56 -15.56 4.50
N THR A 617 -5.79 -15.63 3.99
CA THR A 617 -6.11 -16.46 2.81
C THR A 617 -5.50 -15.93 1.52
N VAL A 618 -5.37 -14.61 1.39
CA VAL A 618 -4.68 -13.96 0.26
C VAL A 618 -3.20 -14.32 0.25
N THR A 619 -2.57 -14.30 1.42
CA THR A 619 -1.14 -14.60 1.55
C THR A 619 -0.85 -16.08 1.33
N ALA A 620 -1.72 -16.96 1.86
CA ALA A 620 -1.62 -18.39 1.59
C ALA A 620 -1.67 -18.71 0.09
N ASP A 621 -2.54 -18.02 -0.67
CA ASP A 621 -2.63 -18.16 -2.12
C ASP A 621 -1.36 -17.69 -2.84
N VAL A 622 -0.78 -16.55 -2.43
CA VAL A 622 0.51 -16.07 -2.97
C VAL A 622 1.63 -17.08 -2.72
N LEU A 623 1.72 -17.63 -1.51
CA LEU A 623 2.76 -18.61 -1.15
C LEU A 623 2.58 -19.93 -1.93
N ASP A 624 1.34 -20.41 -2.10
CA ASP A 624 1.01 -21.57 -2.92
C ASP A 624 1.42 -21.36 -4.39
N ILE A 625 1.08 -20.21 -4.98
CA ILE A 625 1.47 -19.87 -6.35
C ILE A 625 2.99 -19.83 -6.47
N PHE A 626 3.68 -19.18 -5.54
CA PHE A 626 5.13 -19.09 -5.52
C PHE A 626 5.79 -20.48 -5.47
N GLU A 627 5.31 -21.37 -4.61
CA GLU A 627 5.81 -22.74 -4.50
C GLU A 627 5.55 -23.55 -5.78
N ARG A 628 4.35 -23.45 -6.35
CA ARG A 628 4.02 -24.12 -7.63
C ARG A 628 4.91 -23.64 -8.78
N ALA A 629 5.22 -22.34 -8.82
CA ALA A 629 5.99 -21.74 -9.90
C ALA A 629 7.50 -21.93 -9.78
N THR A 630 8.03 -21.93 -8.56
CA THR A 630 9.49 -22.05 -8.31
C THR A 630 9.93 -23.47 -7.97
N GLY A 631 9.00 -24.34 -7.58
CA GLY A 631 9.27 -25.70 -7.14
C GLY A 631 9.75 -25.80 -5.69
N ALA A 632 9.78 -24.71 -4.93
CA ALA A 632 10.21 -24.69 -3.54
C ALA A 632 9.34 -23.72 -2.70
N PRO A 633 9.06 -24.04 -1.43
CA PRO A 633 8.33 -23.13 -0.56
C PRO A 633 9.15 -21.86 -0.30
N PHE A 634 8.47 -20.74 -0.07
CA PHE A 634 9.13 -19.49 0.28
C PHE A 634 9.81 -19.61 1.66
N ASP A 635 11.11 -19.31 1.71
CA ASP A 635 11.89 -19.41 2.95
C ASP A 635 11.86 -18.10 3.75
N PHE A 636 10.96 -18.02 4.74
CA PHE A 636 10.87 -16.89 5.65
C PHE A 636 12.12 -16.68 6.52
N LYS A 637 13.06 -17.64 6.61
CA LYS A 637 14.32 -17.45 7.37
C LYS A 637 15.27 -16.48 6.68
N GLN A 638 15.10 -16.24 5.37
CA GLN A 638 15.91 -15.28 4.62
C GLN A 638 15.47 -13.83 4.85
N VAL A 639 14.39 -13.59 5.62
CA VAL A 639 13.94 -12.25 5.98
C VAL A 639 14.84 -11.68 7.09
N LYS A 640 15.98 -11.10 6.71
CA LYS A 640 17.01 -10.60 7.64
C LYS A 640 16.63 -9.34 8.43
N HIS A 641 15.52 -8.67 8.09
CA HIS A 641 15.15 -7.36 8.64
C HIS A 641 14.05 -7.37 9.72
N LEU A 642 13.65 -8.55 10.22
CA LEU A 642 12.59 -8.65 11.25
C LEU A 642 13.10 -8.43 12.68
N ASN A 643 14.42 -8.51 12.92
CA ASN A 643 15.02 -8.21 14.22
C ASN A 643 15.40 -6.72 14.29
N LEU A 644 14.41 -5.84 14.46
CA LEU A 644 14.65 -4.44 14.87
C LEU A 644 14.97 -4.36 16.39
N GLY A 645 15.71 -5.33 16.92
CA GLY A 645 15.98 -5.48 18.35
C GLY A 645 17.40 -5.90 18.74
N ASP A 646 18.26 -6.36 17.81
CA ASP A 646 19.55 -6.98 18.18
C ASP A 646 20.79 -6.40 17.49
N ASP A 647 20.71 -5.23 16.83
CA ASP A 647 21.92 -4.52 16.37
C ASP A 647 22.32 -3.44 17.40
N GLU A 648 22.49 -3.84 18.67
CA GLU A 648 23.45 -3.18 19.55
C GLU A 648 24.78 -3.94 19.48
N GLY A 649 25.71 -3.40 18.70
CA GLY A 649 27.15 -3.68 18.82
C GLY A 649 27.68 -4.85 17.99
N GLU A 650 28.34 -4.51 16.88
CA GLU A 650 29.74 -4.90 16.60
C GLU A 650 30.20 -4.28 15.26
N GLN A 651 30.64 -3.01 15.32
CA GLN A 651 31.95 -2.51 14.88
C GLN A 651 32.02 -0.99 14.99
#